data_AF-T0SA74-F1
#
_entry.id   AF-T0SA74-F1
#
_cell.length_a   1.000
_cell.length_b   1.000
_cell.length_c   1.000
_cell.angle_alpha   90.00
_cell.angle_beta   90.00
_cell.angle_gamma   90.00
#
_symmetry.space_group_name_H-M   'P 1'
#
loop_
_entity.id
_entity.type
_entity.pdbx_description
1 polymer ?
#
loop_
_entity_poly.entity_id
_entity_poly.type
_entity_poly.pdbx_seq_one_letter_code
_entity_poly.pdbx_strand_id
1 'polypeptide(L)'
;MTSADDVPFETRVARVRERVNFCCANKSPCYVSSLAKTMTDLSNSQRRQTTLRIVELLKRDKSLQFKIDTIGREYIVSRTAGASMLPLPPPSTPRRVALSPPMPPSLPMPALPGTFVMITTLLHLQTLVASADLVTHNGPIGVDILGPTAALAVLQLTVGSTVFFVDCKLISPALVWHELRATLQNPFVPKLAFDVYTFGLLLGALAESATVCPLTAVLDLELALEAKTGVASDDAFHALLLMLGMEPPPQKHCHARAATALGNRPLSHDLLEAATWHSLLLQQAYVKLQPWLCATSDRLAQLEDASSVRITAALTSSVRQVAFDAVSQQLASVELLPPSRMDASKTLVLHQDDVTNVISSLLPAPWAAQLLAPEVLPHVHDIDLDVGRRPWAWVDPTAVVGVDDVARVVATVGGFGTDNRAGLARQLHRVSAMRNRNGDVIGVTMRIGRYMEGCADMLADILADTAKNVLFLGAPGCGKTTLVRDVARHLSQRHNVCIIDTSNEIAGDGDVPHHCVGLARRMMVPCLNAQAAVMVECVQNHTPEVLVIDEIGRPTEVEAARTCQQRGVRTIASAHGTLRKLLKNKPLRALVGGVEAVTVGDANARKGPDGSVHKMCAERSDAPIFDVVVELAKGEYDTWRVVLDAAVAVDAILQGKSYEVQVRTRSTTAFSVRMEQA
;
A
#
# COMPACT_ATOMS: atom_id res chain seq x y z
N MET A 1 38.76 16.70 15.36
CA MET A 1 37.50 17.32 15.82
C MET A 1 36.54 16.19 16.07
N THR A 2 36.14 15.96 17.32
CA THR A 2 35.21 14.88 17.70
C THR A 2 33.87 15.08 17.00
N SER A 3 33.27 14.00 16.51
CA SER A 3 31.96 14.03 15.85
C SER A 3 30.90 14.62 16.79
N ALA A 4 29.91 15.29 16.20
CA ALA A 4 28.82 15.96 16.94
C ALA A 4 27.91 15.00 17.74
N ASP A 5 28.17 13.69 17.70
CA ASP A 5 27.34 12.66 18.32
C ASP A 5 27.69 12.37 19.79
N ASP A 6 28.87 12.73 20.29
CA ASP A 6 29.36 12.32 21.61
C ASP A 6 29.22 13.40 22.72
N VAL A 7 28.08 14.09 22.79
CA VAL A 7 27.74 14.85 24.02
C VAL A 7 27.03 13.90 24.99
N PRO A 8 27.63 13.55 26.15
CA PRO A 8 27.02 12.63 27.11
C PRO A 8 25.63 13.08 27.56
N PHE A 9 24.76 12.13 27.85
CA PHE A 9 23.40 12.40 28.29
C PHE A 9 23.37 13.28 29.55
N GLU A 10 24.31 13.11 30.49
CA GLU A 10 24.40 13.97 31.68
C GLU A 10 24.65 15.44 31.32
N THR A 11 25.50 15.72 30.34
CA THR A 11 25.82 17.08 29.88
C THR A 11 24.59 17.74 29.24
N ARG A 12 23.77 16.98 28.50
CA ARG A 12 22.52 17.46 27.92
C ARG A 12 21.48 17.78 29.00
N VAL A 13 21.37 16.92 30.02
CA VAL A 13 20.51 17.14 31.19
C VAL A 13 20.93 18.39 31.95
N ALA A 14 22.23 18.61 32.14
CA ALA A 14 22.77 19.79 32.83
C ALA A 14 22.38 21.10 32.13
N ARG A 15 22.54 21.18 30.81
CA ARG A 15 22.13 22.35 29.99
C ARG A 15 20.63 22.64 30.10
N VAL A 16 19.81 21.59 30.07
CA VAL A 16 18.35 21.75 30.24
C VAL A 16 18.00 22.22 31.65
N ARG A 17 18.63 21.67 32.69
CA ARG A 17 18.42 22.13 34.07
C ARG A 17 18.81 23.59 34.25
N GLU A 18 19.93 24.03 33.68
CA GLU A 18 20.36 25.42 33.74
C GLU A 18 19.32 26.36 33.13
N ARG A 19 18.74 25.98 31.98
CA ARG A 19 17.68 26.76 31.34
C ARG A 19 16.37 26.77 32.14
N VAL A 20 15.97 25.63 32.70
CA VAL A 20 14.79 25.54 33.58
C VAL A 20 14.98 26.41 34.81
N ASN A 21 16.16 26.36 35.44
CA ASN A 21 16.52 27.18 36.59
C ASN A 21 16.54 28.67 36.23
N PHE A 22 17.11 29.05 35.09
CA PHE A 22 17.10 30.42 34.60
C PHE A 22 15.67 30.93 34.39
N CYS A 23 14.80 30.15 33.74
CA CYS A 23 13.40 30.52 33.56
C CYS A 23 12.66 30.65 34.89
N CYS A 24 12.87 29.70 35.82
CA CYS A 24 12.27 29.74 37.15
C CYS A 24 12.73 30.97 37.97
N ALA A 25 14.03 31.29 37.94
CA ALA A 25 14.60 32.45 38.62
C ALA A 25 14.06 33.77 38.06
N ASN A 26 13.85 33.84 36.75
CA ASN A 26 13.29 35.01 36.06
C ASN A 26 11.75 35.00 35.97
N LYS A 27 11.08 34.16 36.77
CA LYS A 27 9.60 34.04 36.82
C LYS A 27 8.94 33.87 35.44
N SER A 28 9.64 33.20 34.52
CA SER A 28 9.21 32.97 33.15
C SER A 28 8.85 31.49 32.95
N PRO A 29 7.73 31.16 32.26
CA PRO A 29 7.34 29.78 32.04
C PRO A 29 8.35 29.07 31.11
N CYS A 30 8.89 27.93 31.56
CA CYS A 30 9.74 27.08 30.72
C CYS A 30 8.90 26.00 30.05
N TYR A 31 8.58 26.17 28.77
CA TYR A 31 7.74 25.23 28.03
C TYR A 31 8.47 23.93 27.69
N VAL A 32 7.78 22.79 27.81
CA VAL A 32 8.36 21.47 27.51
C VAL A 32 8.87 21.38 26.06
N SER A 33 8.13 21.96 25.11
CA SER A 33 8.53 22.01 23.70
C SER A 33 9.79 22.85 23.43
N SER A 34 10.17 23.74 24.36
CA SER A 34 11.39 24.54 24.25
C SER A 34 12.65 23.77 24.66
N LEU A 35 12.50 22.66 25.39
CA LEU A 35 13.62 21.78 25.77
C LEU A 35 14.26 21.11 24.56
N ALA A 36 13.48 20.86 23.50
CA ALA A 36 13.99 20.32 22.24
C ALA A 36 14.93 21.30 21.51
N LYS A 37 14.79 22.62 21.73
CA LYS A 37 15.59 23.65 21.04
C LYS A 37 17.03 23.73 21.57
N THR A 38 17.29 23.26 22.78
CA THR A 38 18.64 23.21 23.38
C THR A 38 19.46 21.99 22.93
N MET A 39 18.91 21.12 22.09
CA MET A 39 19.53 19.88 21.61
C MET A 39 19.72 19.93 20.08
N THR A 40 20.47 20.93 19.61
CA THR A 40 20.69 21.23 18.18
C THR A 40 21.37 20.10 17.39
N ASP A 41 22.01 19.19 18.11
CA ASP A 41 22.95 18.20 17.57
C ASP A 41 22.24 16.86 17.27
N LEU A 42 20.92 16.78 17.50
CA LEU A 42 20.10 15.56 17.35
C LEU A 42 19.11 15.66 16.17
N SER A 43 18.77 14.52 15.56
CA SER A 43 17.62 14.40 14.65
C SER A 43 16.28 14.67 15.36
N ASN A 44 15.22 15.00 14.60
CA ASN A 44 13.90 15.29 15.18
C ASN A 44 13.32 14.15 16.03
N SER A 45 13.53 12.88 15.62
CA SER A 45 13.10 11.70 16.37
C SER A 45 13.88 11.56 17.69
N GLN A 46 15.21 11.69 17.64
CA GLN A 46 16.07 11.63 18.84
C GLN A 46 15.81 12.78 19.81
N ARG A 47 15.52 14.01 19.31
CA ARG A 47 15.11 15.15 20.16
C ARG A 47 13.83 14.83 20.92
N ARG A 48 12.84 14.22 20.26
CA ARG A 48 11.56 13.85 20.89
C ARG A 48 11.77 12.83 21.99
N GLN A 49 12.49 11.74 21.71
CA GLN A 49 12.77 10.69 22.69
C GLN A 49 13.61 11.19 23.87
N THR A 50 14.63 12.01 23.61
CA THR A 50 15.48 12.62 24.66
C THR A 50 14.70 13.62 25.51
N THR A 51 13.82 14.42 24.89
CA THR A 51 12.93 15.36 25.61
C THR A 51 11.99 14.63 26.56
N LEU A 52 11.38 13.52 26.12
CA LEU A 52 10.50 12.70 26.98
C LEU A 52 11.26 12.18 28.21
N ARG A 53 12.47 11.65 28.01
CA ARG A 53 13.32 11.13 29.10
C ARG A 53 13.76 12.22 30.08
N ILE A 54 14.06 13.42 29.60
CA ILE A 54 14.40 14.58 30.45
C ILE A 54 13.17 15.06 31.22
N VAL A 55 11.99 15.09 30.60
CA VAL A 55 10.73 15.45 31.27
C VAL A 55 10.41 14.47 32.39
N GLU A 56 10.60 13.17 32.18
CA GLU A 56 10.46 12.16 33.24
C GLU A 56 11.42 12.40 34.41
N LEU A 57 12.67 12.78 34.13
CA LEU A 57 13.64 13.12 35.18
C LEU A 57 13.25 14.39 35.93
N LEU A 58 12.79 15.43 35.25
CA LEU A 58 12.35 16.69 35.86
C LEU A 58 11.06 16.51 36.67
N LYS A 59 10.15 15.60 36.26
CA LYS A 59 8.95 15.23 37.03
C LYS A 59 9.27 14.60 38.38
N ARG A 60 10.48 14.05 38.56
CA ARG A 60 10.96 13.51 39.85
C ARG A 60 11.51 14.60 40.79
N ASP A 61 11.79 15.80 40.28
CA ASP A 61 12.28 16.92 41.08
C ASP A 61 11.12 17.59 41.85
N LYS A 62 11.12 17.46 43.18
CA LYS A 62 10.05 17.96 44.04
C LYS A 62 9.98 19.49 44.09
N SER A 63 11.04 20.20 43.65
CA SER A 63 11.12 21.66 43.60
C SER A 63 10.43 22.27 42.38
N LEU A 64 10.05 21.45 41.39
CA LEU A 64 9.39 21.87 40.16
C LEU A 64 7.92 21.43 40.15
N GLN A 65 7.09 22.21 39.46
CA GLN A 65 5.68 21.89 39.22
C GLN A 65 5.37 22.01 37.73
N PHE A 66 4.72 21.00 37.17
CA PHE A 66 4.20 21.01 35.80
C PHE A 66 2.79 21.60 35.79
N LYS A 67 2.54 22.52 34.86
CA LYS A 67 1.25 23.15 34.64
C LYS A 67 0.91 23.17 33.16
N ILE A 68 -0.38 23.27 32.85
CA ILE A 68 -0.91 23.39 31.50
C ILE A 68 -1.48 24.80 31.35
N ASP A 69 -1.17 25.49 30.25
CA ASP A 69 -1.75 26.80 29.96
C ASP A 69 -3.14 26.70 29.29
N THR A 70 -3.79 27.84 29.07
CA THR A 70 -5.17 27.90 28.54
C THR A 70 -5.30 27.37 27.10
N ILE A 71 -4.19 27.13 26.40
CA ILE A 71 -4.16 26.55 25.05
C ILE A 71 -3.56 25.13 25.04
N GLY A 72 -3.48 24.48 26.21
CA GLY A 72 -3.10 23.06 26.32
C GLY A 72 -1.60 22.77 26.33
N ARG A 73 -0.72 23.77 26.48
CA ARG A 73 0.74 23.56 26.50
C ARG A 73 1.26 23.31 27.90
N GLU A 74 2.06 22.27 28.06
CA GLU A 74 2.77 21.99 29.31
C GLU A 74 4.00 22.90 29.51
N TYR A 75 4.13 23.45 30.72
CA TYR A 75 5.27 24.25 31.16
C TYR A 75 5.66 23.97 32.61
N ILE A 76 6.89 24.32 32.96
CA ILE A 76 7.51 24.09 34.28
C ILE A 76 7.60 25.41 35.04
N VAL A 77 7.29 25.37 36.34
CA VAL A 77 7.47 26.49 37.29
C VAL A 77 8.11 26.00 38.60
N SER A 78 8.77 26.91 39.33
CA SER A 78 9.28 26.62 40.69
C SER A 78 8.14 26.52 41.71
N ARG A 79 8.30 25.63 42.68
CA ARG A 79 7.33 25.36 43.77
C ARG A 79 7.51 26.27 44.98
N THR A 80 8.49 27.17 44.99
CA THR A 80 8.71 28.11 46.11
C THR A 80 7.53 29.07 46.29
N ALA A 81 6.96 29.04 47.49
CA ALA A 81 5.74 29.72 47.90
C ALA A 81 5.79 31.25 47.69
N GLY A 82 4.71 31.81 47.13
CA GLY A 82 4.40 33.24 47.26
C GLY A 82 4.69 34.15 46.05
N ALA A 83 4.88 33.65 44.83
CA ALA A 83 4.99 34.53 43.65
C ALA A 83 3.62 34.82 43.03
N SER A 84 3.11 36.05 43.23
CA SER A 84 1.97 36.60 42.49
C SER A 84 2.20 36.48 40.98
N MET A 85 1.24 35.92 40.25
CA MET A 85 1.30 35.89 38.78
C MET A 85 1.27 37.32 38.25
N LEU A 86 2.26 37.71 37.46
CA LEU A 86 2.05 38.81 36.52
C LEU A 86 0.89 38.38 35.60
N PRO A 87 -0.12 39.25 35.37
CA PRO A 87 -1.21 38.93 34.49
C PRO A 87 -0.63 38.54 33.13
N LEU A 88 -1.03 37.36 32.65
CA LEU A 88 -0.77 36.97 31.27
C LEU A 88 -1.26 38.12 30.39
N PRO A 89 -0.47 38.54 29.38
CA PRO A 89 -0.95 39.52 28.43
C PRO A 89 -2.31 39.03 27.92
N PRO A 90 -3.32 39.92 27.80
CA PRO A 90 -4.62 39.54 27.28
C PRO A 90 -4.41 38.76 25.97
N PRO A 91 -5.27 37.76 25.67
CA PRO A 91 -5.20 37.07 24.38
C PRO A 91 -5.13 38.19 23.36
N SER A 92 -4.04 38.24 22.60
CA SER A 92 -3.88 39.25 21.59
C SER A 92 -5.17 39.23 20.80
N THR A 93 -5.97 40.31 20.89
CA THR A 93 -7.06 40.63 19.96
C THR A 93 -6.65 40.05 18.63
N PRO A 94 -7.45 39.18 17.98
CA PRO A 94 -7.02 38.43 16.81
C PRO A 94 -6.30 39.45 15.96
N ARG A 95 -4.97 39.35 15.93
CA ARG A 95 -4.17 40.21 15.10
C ARG A 95 -4.82 39.90 13.78
N ARG A 96 -5.50 40.89 13.19
CA ARG A 96 -5.80 40.92 11.78
C ARG A 96 -4.57 40.29 11.19
N VAL A 97 -4.69 39.05 10.70
CA VAL A 97 -3.52 38.32 10.26
C VAL A 97 -3.00 39.26 9.20
N ALA A 98 -1.96 40.04 9.54
CA ALA A 98 -1.08 40.58 8.56
C ALA A 98 -0.74 39.31 7.83
N LEU A 99 -1.27 39.23 6.60
CA LEU A 99 -1.12 38.13 5.67
C LEU A 99 0.15 37.41 6.09
N SER A 100 0.01 36.15 6.52
CA SER A 100 1.13 35.29 6.93
C SER A 100 2.36 35.82 6.19
N PRO A 101 3.43 36.31 6.87
CA PRO A 101 4.55 36.91 6.16
C PRO A 101 4.80 35.97 4.99
N PRO A 102 4.70 36.48 3.74
CA PRO A 102 4.52 35.65 2.56
C PRO A 102 5.45 34.49 2.75
N MET A 103 4.91 33.24 2.67
CA MET A 103 5.67 32.00 2.88
C MET A 103 7.12 32.33 2.57
N PRO A 104 8.06 32.26 3.54
CA PRO A 104 9.44 32.70 3.31
C PRO A 104 9.78 32.16 1.93
N PRO A 105 10.04 33.07 0.94
CA PRO A 105 9.83 32.79 -0.47
C PRO A 105 10.34 31.39 -0.67
N SER A 106 9.42 30.48 -1.06
CA SER A 106 9.69 29.04 -1.17
C SER A 106 11.15 28.92 -1.52
N LEU A 107 11.99 28.37 -0.60
CA LEU A 107 13.44 28.27 -0.77
C LEU A 107 13.66 28.14 -2.26
N PRO A 108 14.29 29.13 -2.94
CA PRO A 108 14.15 29.32 -4.37
C PRO A 108 14.22 27.95 -4.98
N MET A 109 13.14 27.52 -5.65
CA MET A 109 13.06 26.15 -6.14
C MET A 109 14.42 25.85 -6.75
N PRO A 110 15.04 24.69 -6.44
CA PRO A 110 16.32 24.35 -7.02
C PRO A 110 16.23 24.69 -8.50
N ALA A 111 17.17 25.47 -9.01
CA ALA A 111 17.10 25.86 -10.41
C ALA A 111 17.05 24.57 -11.23
N LEU A 112 16.16 24.54 -12.23
CA LEU A 112 16.08 23.43 -13.17
C LEU A 112 17.52 23.11 -13.62
N PRO A 113 17.99 21.85 -13.52
CA PRO A 113 19.40 21.52 -13.73
C PRO A 113 19.81 21.59 -15.21
N GLY A 114 18.93 22.11 -16.07
CA GLY A 114 19.05 22.15 -17.51
C GLY A 114 18.03 23.10 -18.12
N THR A 115 17.84 22.99 -19.43
CA THR A 115 16.88 23.78 -20.20
C THR A 115 15.90 22.88 -20.93
N PHE A 116 14.75 23.42 -21.31
CA PHE A 116 13.84 22.74 -22.22
C PHE A 116 13.49 23.60 -23.44
N VAL A 117 13.22 22.91 -24.55
CA VAL A 117 12.87 23.52 -25.83
C VAL A 117 11.61 22.84 -26.37
N MET A 118 10.60 23.65 -26.69
CA MET A 118 9.38 23.16 -27.33
C MET A 118 9.52 23.20 -28.86
N ILE A 119 9.22 22.07 -29.50
CA ILE A 119 9.29 21.89 -30.96
C ILE A 119 7.88 21.62 -31.47
N THR A 120 7.32 22.62 -32.14
CA THR A 120 5.92 22.62 -32.61
C THR A 120 5.79 22.61 -34.13
N THR A 121 6.91 22.67 -34.87
CA THR A 121 6.92 22.69 -36.34
C THR A 121 7.93 21.69 -36.90
N LEU A 122 7.63 21.12 -38.07
CA LEU A 122 8.52 20.20 -38.75
C LEU A 122 9.88 20.84 -39.06
N LEU A 123 9.89 22.10 -39.49
CA LEU A 123 11.14 22.82 -39.80
C LEU A 123 12.05 22.93 -38.57
N HIS A 124 11.48 23.18 -37.39
CA HIS A 124 12.25 23.24 -36.15
C HIS A 124 12.79 21.86 -35.77
N LEU A 125 12.01 20.78 -35.97
CA LEU A 125 12.47 19.41 -35.77
C LEU A 125 13.61 19.04 -36.73
N GLN A 126 13.48 19.35 -38.02
CA GLN A 126 14.53 19.12 -39.02
C GLN A 126 15.80 19.90 -38.70
N THR A 127 15.63 21.15 -38.26
CA THR A 127 16.76 21.97 -37.79
C THR A 127 17.43 21.31 -36.60
N LEU A 128 16.68 20.83 -35.60
CA LEU A 128 17.23 20.11 -34.46
C LEU A 128 18.03 18.88 -34.90
N VAL A 129 17.46 18.03 -35.75
CA VAL A 129 18.13 16.82 -36.24
C VAL A 129 19.43 17.17 -36.97
N ALA A 130 19.43 18.27 -37.74
CA ALA A 130 20.61 18.74 -38.47
C ALA A 130 21.63 19.51 -37.62
N SER A 131 21.18 20.24 -36.59
CA SER A 131 21.99 21.23 -35.85
C SER A 131 22.41 20.77 -34.45
N ALA A 132 21.67 19.86 -33.83
CA ALA A 132 21.88 19.45 -32.44
C ALA A 132 22.77 18.21 -32.31
N ASP A 133 23.47 17.83 -33.37
CA ASP A 133 24.30 16.61 -33.41
C ASP A 133 23.53 15.36 -32.96
N LEU A 134 22.19 15.32 -33.02
CA LEU A 134 21.41 14.16 -32.52
C LEU A 134 21.82 12.85 -33.20
N VAL A 135 22.22 12.92 -34.47
CA VAL A 135 22.70 11.77 -35.25
C VAL A 135 24.16 11.42 -34.91
N THR A 136 24.97 12.41 -34.53
CA THR A 136 26.41 12.33 -34.20
C THR A 136 26.68 12.29 -32.69
N HIS A 137 25.64 12.33 -31.86
CA HIS A 137 25.70 12.36 -30.41
C HIS A 137 26.12 10.99 -29.91
N ASN A 138 27.23 10.95 -29.17
CA ASN A 138 27.78 9.70 -28.63
C ASN A 138 27.35 9.41 -27.18
N GLY A 139 26.52 10.28 -26.59
CA GLY A 139 26.00 10.11 -25.23
C GLY A 139 24.62 9.44 -25.19
N PRO A 140 24.12 9.09 -23.99
CA PRO A 140 22.79 8.52 -23.83
C PRO A 140 21.70 9.55 -24.13
N ILE A 141 20.62 9.11 -24.76
CA ILE A 141 19.43 9.93 -25.03
C ILE A 141 18.29 9.44 -24.14
N GLY A 142 17.71 10.33 -23.34
CA GLY A 142 16.51 10.02 -22.57
C GLY A 142 15.27 10.06 -23.46
N VAL A 143 14.37 9.09 -23.34
CA VAL A 143 13.14 8.97 -24.16
C VAL A 143 11.94 8.73 -23.24
N ASP A 144 10.92 9.59 -23.37
CA ASP A 144 9.60 9.40 -22.74
C ASP A 144 8.51 9.93 -23.70
N ILE A 145 7.27 9.46 -23.54
CA ILE A 145 6.14 9.95 -24.30
C ILE A 145 5.00 10.31 -23.35
N LEU A 146 4.57 11.58 -23.43
CA LEU A 146 3.47 12.12 -22.66
C LEU A 146 2.23 12.16 -23.54
N GLY A 147 1.18 11.40 -23.21
CA GLY A 147 -0.04 11.42 -24.02
C GLY A 147 -1.01 10.31 -23.67
N PRO A 148 -2.33 10.52 -23.86
CA PRO A 148 -3.29 9.42 -23.82
C PRO A 148 -3.34 8.65 -25.16
N THR A 149 -2.93 9.27 -26.26
CA THR A 149 -2.93 8.70 -27.61
C THR A 149 -1.79 9.29 -28.43
N ALA A 150 -1.33 8.58 -29.46
CA ALA A 150 -0.26 9.07 -30.34
C ALA A 150 -0.60 10.42 -31.00
N ALA A 151 -1.87 10.66 -31.33
CA ALA A 151 -2.32 11.92 -31.94
C ALA A 151 -2.25 13.13 -31.01
N LEU A 152 -2.17 12.92 -29.69
CA LEU A 152 -2.04 13.96 -28.67
C LEU A 152 -0.72 13.88 -27.91
N ALA A 153 0.20 13.03 -28.37
CA ALA A 153 1.45 12.76 -27.70
C ALA A 153 2.44 13.92 -27.81
N VAL A 154 3.27 14.06 -26.80
CA VAL A 154 4.49 14.86 -26.80
C VAL A 154 5.64 13.89 -26.58
N LEU A 155 6.50 13.75 -27.59
CA LEU A 155 7.73 12.95 -27.47
C LEU A 155 8.80 13.80 -26.79
N GLN A 156 9.35 13.27 -25.70
CA GLN A 156 10.40 13.92 -24.93
C GLN A 156 11.74 13.26 -25.24
N LEU A 157 12.71 14.08 -25.68
CA LEU A 157 14.09 13.66 -25.92
C LEU A 157 15.03 14.45 -25.03
N THR A 158 15.85 13.77 -24.25
CA THR A 158 16.84 14.43 -23.39
C THR A 158 18.22 14.16 -23.91
N VAL A 159 18.98 15.23 -24.14
CA VAL A 159 20.35 15.18 -24.66
C VAL A 159 21.21 16.10 -23.79
N GLY A 160 22.12 15.52 -23.01
CA GLY A 160 22.88 16.25 -22.01
C GLY A 160 21.96 16.98 -21.02
N SER A 161 22.12 18.30 -20.92
CA SER A 161 21.31 19.14 -20.03
C SER A 161 20.08 19.76 -20.72
N THR A 162 19.72 19.32 -21.93
CA THR A 162 18.61 19.90 -22.69
C THR A 162 17.51 18.88 -22.93
N VAL A 163 16.27 19.25 -22.64
CA VAL A 163 15.07 18.44 -22.91
C VAL A 163 14.29 19.04 -24.08
N PHE A 164 14.11 18.27 -25.13
CA PHE A 164 13.31 18.62 -26.29
C PHE A 164 11.92 18.00 -26.17
N PHE A 165 10.89 18.84 -26.24
CA PHE A 165 9.50 18.41 -26.29
C PHE A 165 8.99 18.54 -27.72
N VAL A 166 8.74 17.42 -28.39
CA VAL A 166 8.25 17.38 -29.76
C VAL A 166 6.75 17.16 -29.76
N ASP A 167 6.00 18.15 -30.25
CA ASP A 167 4.54 18.11 -30.28
C ASP A 167 4.02 17.27 -31.45
N CYS A 168 3.71 16.00 -31.20
CA CYS A 168 3.23 15.10 -32.24
C CYS A 168 1.86 15.53 -32.79
N LYS A 169 1.06 16.27 -32.00
CA LYS A 169 -0.22 16.83 -32.46
C LYS A 169 -0.04 17.90 -33.54
N LEU A 170 1.01 18.73 -33.42
CA LEU A 170 1.26 19.84 -34.35
C LEU A 170 2.10 19.42 -35.57
N ILE A 171 2.96 18.40 -35.44
CA ILE A 171 3.88 17.97 -36.51
C ILE A 171 3.37 16.72 -37.26
N SER A 172 2.47 15.92 -36.68
CA SER A 172 2.09 14.55 -37.06
C SER A 172 3.06 13.47 -36.55
N PRO A 173 2.58 12.40 -35.89
CA PRO A 173 3.42 11.31 -35.40
C PRO A 173 4.31 10.66 -36.47
N ALA A 174 3.77 10.43 -37.68
CA ALA A 174 4.51 9.79 -38.77
C ALA A 174 5.72 10.62 -39.24
N LEU A 175 5.57 11.96 -39.29
CA LEU A 175 6.66 12.87 -39.64
C LEU A 175 7.69 12.96 -38.51
N VAL A 176 7.24 13.02 -37.26
CA VAL A 176 8.14 12.99 -36.09
C VAL A 176 8.99 11.71 -36.10
N TRP A 177 8.37 10.56 -36.34
CA TRP A 177 9.09 9.30 -36.47
C TRP A 177 10.07 9.29 -37.64
N HIS A 178 9.64 9.76 -38.82
CA HIS A 178 10.48 9.80 -40.01
C HIS A 178 11.80 10.54 -39.79
N GLU A 179 11.74 11.69 -39.11
CA GLU A 179 12.91 12.53 -38.83
C GLU A 179 13.81 11.94 -37.73
N LEU A 180 13.22 11.30 -36.70
CA LEU A 180 13.97 10.85 -35.53
C LEU A 180 14.41 9.38 -35.57
N ARG A 181 13.86 8.56 -36.49
CA ARG A 181 14.15 7.11 -36.54
C ARG A 181 15.64 6.79 -36.63
N ALA A 182 16.42 7.59 -37.37
CA ALA A 182 17.86 7.36 -37.50
C ALA A 182 18.58 7.44 -36.15
N THR A 183 18.18 8.41 -35.31
CA THR A 183 18.69 8.58 -33.94
C THR A 183 18.14 7.49 -33.01
N LEU A 184 16.83 7.25 -33.04
CA LEU A 184 16.15 6.29 -32.18
C LEU A 184 16.49 4.82 -32.50
N GLN A 185 17.01 4.54 -33.70
CA GLN A 185 17.44 3.21 -34.12
C GLN A 185 18.97 3.07 -34.19
N ASN A 186 19.75 4.09 -33.78
CA ASN A 186 21.21 4.00 -33.76
C ASN A 186 21.72 3.08 -32.62
N PRO A 187 22.31 1.91 -32.89
CA PRO A 187 22.71 0.96 -31.85
C PRO A 187 23.91 1.43 -31.01
N PHE A 188 24.62 2.49 -31.42
CA PHE A 188 25.75 3.03 -30.68
C PHE A 188 25.36 4.11 -29.66
N VAL A 189 24.08 4.47 -29.64
CA VAL A 189 23.54 5.53 -28.78
C VAL A 189 22.52 4.90 -27.83
N PRO A 190 22.82 4.81 -26.52
CA PRO A 190 21.89 4.25 -25.54
C PRO A 190 20.63 5.11 -25.42
N LYS A 191 19.45 4.47 -25.37
CA LYS A 191 18.16 5.15 -25.13
C LYS A 191 17.74 4.83 -23.70
N LEU A 192 17.70 5.84 -22.85
CA LEU A 192 17.27 5.69 -21.46
C LEU A 192 15.76 5.87 -21.39
N ALA A 193 15.08 4.88 -20.84
CA ALA A 193 13.65 4.94 -20.56
C ALA A 193 13.39 4.59 -19.08
N PHE A 194 12.16 4.85 -18.63
CA PHE A 194 11.70 4.44 -17.31
C PHE A 194 10.23 4.01 -17.39
N ASP A 195 9.91 2.80 -16.94
CA ASP A 195 8.57 2.23 -16.96
C ASP A 195 7.93 2.30 -18.35
N VAL A 196 8.53 1.59 -19.31
CA VAL A 196 8.11 1.63 -20.71
C VAL A 196 6.68 1.13 -20.95
N TYR A 197 6.09 0.35 -20.02
CA TYR A 197 4.70 -0.08 -20.13
C TYR A 197 3.71 1.08 -20.13
N THR A 198 4.10 2.20 -19.54
CA THR A 198 3.27 3.39 -19.51
C THR A 198 3.21 4.15 -20.83
N PHE A 199 4.13 3.92 -21.76
CA PHE A 199 4.15 4.60 -23.06
C PHE A 199 4.38 3.70 -24.29
N GLY A 200 4.60 2.40 -24.12
CA GLY A 200 4.90 1.48 -25.23
C GLY A 200 3.85 1.45 -26.33
N LEU A 201 2.55 1.47 -25.99
CA LEU A 201 1.46 1.56 -26.97
C LEU A 201 1.54 2.84 -27.82
N LEU A 202 1.91 3.97 -27.20
CA LEU A 202 2.07 5.25 -27.89
C LEU A 202 3.29 5.23 -28.79
N LEU A 203 4.38 4.63 -28.32
CA LEU A 203 5.61 4.46 -29.07
C LEU A 203 5.38 3.60 -30.32
N GLY A 204 4.66 2.48 -30.20
CA GLY A 204 4.29 1.62 -31.32
C GLY A 204 3.42 2.34 -32.35
N ALA A 205 2.43 3.09 -31.88
CA ALA A 205 1.58 3.91 -32.75
C ALA A 205 2.37 5.05 -33.43
N LEU A 206 3.34 5.66 -32.74
CA LEU A 206 4.22 6.69 -33.31
C LEU A 206 5.14 6.10 -34.38
N ALA A 207 5.68 4.90 -34.13
CA ALA A 207 6.61 4.22 -35.02
C ALA A 207 5.94 3.38 -36.13
N GLU A 208 4.61 3.31 -36.16
CA GLU A 208 3.83 2.41 -37.01
C GLU A 208 4.27 0.94 -36.88
N SER A 209 4.67 0.53 -35.66
CA SER A 209 5.13 -0.82 -35.33
C SER A 209 4.34 -1.39 -34.16
N ALA A 210 3.79 -2.60 -34.34
CA ALA A 210 3.02 -3.29 -33.29
C ALA A 210 3.74 -4.53 -32.72
N THR A 211 4.82 -5.00 -33.36
CA THR A 211 5.40 -6.31 -33.06
C THR A 211 6.92 -6.31 -32.88
N VAL A 212 7.59 -5.21 -33.22
CA VAL A 212 9.05 -5.11 -33.14
C VAL A 212 9.41 -3.83 -32.39
N CYS A 213 10.29 -3.96 -31.38
CA CYS A 213 10.82 -2.82 -30.63
C CYS A 213 11.33 -1.74 -31.60
N PRO A 214 10.75 -0.53 -31.59
CA PRO A 214 11.16 0.53 -32.51
C PRO A 214 12.48 1.20 -32.09
N LEU A 215 12.92 1.00 -30.83
CA LEU A 215 14.18 1.52 -30.30
C LEU A 215 15.28 0.45 -30.35
N THR A 216 16.53 0.87 -30.52
CA THR A 216 17.72 0.01 -30.35
C THR A 216 18.57 0.49 -29.18
N ALA A 217 19.39 -0.39 -28.58
CA ALA A 217 20.25 -0.05 -27.43
C ALA A 217 19.47 0.66 -26.30
N VAL A 218 18.30 0.12 -25.97
CA VAL A 218 17.39 0.74 -25.00
C VAL A 218 17.61 0.15 -23.62
N LEU A 219 17.62 1.01 -22.61
CA LEU A 219 17.79 0.63 -21.21
C LEU A 219 16.66 1.24 -20.39
N ASP A 220 15.74 0.39 -19.95
CA ASP A 220 14.72 0.75 -18.96
C ASP A 220 15.36 0.75 -17.57
N LEU A 221 15.49 1.93 -16.96
CA LEU A 221 16.13 2.05 -15.65
C LEU A 221 15.27 1.50 -14.50
N GLU A 222 13.98 1.21 -14.73
CA GLU A 222 13.17 0.44 -13.78
C GLU A 222 13.67 -1.01 -13.69
N LEU A 223 13.99 -1.63 -14.83
CA LEU A 223 14.61 -2.96 -14.85
C LEU A 223 15.98 -2.97 -14.17
N ALA A 224 16.76 -1.91 -14.35
CA ALA A 224 18.05 -1.77 -13.66
C ALA A 224 17.89 -1.63 -12.14
N LEU A 225 16.87 -0.90 -11.67
CA LEU A 225 16.52 -0.80 -10.25
C LEU A 225 16.18 -2.17 -9.69
N GLU A 226 15.27 -2.90 -10.34
CA GLU A 226 14.83 -4.22 -9.91
C GLU A 226 15.98 -5.22 -9.87
N ALA A 227 16.79 -5.27 -10.93
CA ALA A 227 17.94 -6.16 -11.02
C ALA A 227 19.00 -5.86 -9.94
N LYS A 228 19.10 -4.61 -9.49
CA LYS A 228 20.06 -4.18 -8.46
C LYS A 228 19.54 -4.40 -7.03
N THR A 229 18.24 -4.28 -6.80
CA THR A 229 17.64 -4.29 -5.46
C THR A 229 16.89 -5.59 -5.14
N GLY A 230 16.47 -6.34 -6.14
CA GLY A 230 15.59 -7.51 -5.99
C GLY A 230 14.13 -7.15 -5.71
N VAL A 231 13.75 -5.86 -5.77
CA VAL A 231 12.44 -5.38 -5.34
C VAL A 231 11.82 -4.49 -6.41
N ALA A 232 10.55 -4.76 -6.73
CA ALA A 232 9.70 -3.83 -7.46
C ALA A 232 9.09 -2.83 -6.47
N SER A 233 9.29 -1.53 -6.70
CA SER A 233 8.84 -0.45 -5.80
C SER A 233 7.58 0.25 -6.32
N ASP A 234 6.65 0.57 -5.43
CA ASP A 234 5.42 1.34 -5.69
C ASP A 234 5.71 2.75 -6.25
N ASP A 235 6.83 3.35 -5.85
CA ASP A 235 7.37 4.59 -6.40
C ASP A 235 8.77 4.30 -6.93
N ALA A 236 8.80 3.54 -8.04
CA ALA A 236 10.04 3.04 -8.62
C ALA A 236 11.01 4.17 -8.97
N PHE A 237 10.52 5.31 -9.44
CA PHE A 237 11.38 6.43 -9.79
C PHE A 237 12.01 7.05 -8.54
N HIS A 238 11.22 7.31 -7.49
CA HIS A 238 11.78 7.80 -6.23
C HIS A 238 12.75 6.79 -5.59
N ALA A 239 12.41 5.50 -5.62
CA ALA A 239 13.27 4.43 -5.11
C ALA A 239 14.61 4.37 -5.86
N LEU A 240 14.60 4.55 -7.19
CA LEU A 240 15.81 4.68 -8.00
C LEU A 240 16.68 5.84 -7.51
N LEU A 241 16.09 7.03 -7.29
CA LEU A 241 16.83 8.19 -6.81
C LEU A 241 17.42 7.96 -5.42
N LEU A 242 16.62 7.44 -4.47
CA LEU A 242 17.08 7.14 -3.11
C LEU A 242 18.23 6.13 -3.10
N MET A 243 18.11 5.05 -3.87
CA MET A 243 19.14 4.02 -3.99
C MET A 243 20.47 4.60 -4.53
N LEU A 244 20.41 5.64 -5.35
CA LEU A 244 21.57 6.33 -5.91
C LEU A 244 22.03 7.55 -5.09
N GLY A 245 21.42 7.79 -3.92
CA GLY A 245 21.69 8.94 -3.06
C GLY A 245 21.43 10.27 -3.77
N MET A 246 20.35 10.33 -4.55
CA MET A 246 19.90 11.51 -5.29
C MET A 246 18.69 12.14 -4.60
N GLU A 247 18.58 13.46 -4.68
CA GLU A 247 17.42 14.17 -4.16
C GLU A 247 16.23 14.03 -5.12
N PRO A 248 15.00 13.86 -4.59
CA PRO A 248 13.79 13.87 -5.42
C PRO A 248 13.54 15.25 -6.03
N PRO A 249 12.75 15.33 -7.12
CA PRO A 249 12.39 16.61 -7.71
C PRO A 249 11.60 17.48 -6.71
N PRO A 250 11.74 18.83 -6.79
CA PRO A 250 11.11 19.75 -5.84
C PRO A 250 9.58 19.80 -5.93
N GLN A 251 8.98 19.38 -7.05
CA GLN A 251 7.53 19.26 -7.21
C GLN A 251 7.10 17.79 -7.01
N LYS A 252 6.05 17.56 -6.20
CA LYS A 252 5.37 16.26 -6.15
C LYS A 252 4.78 15.99 -7.54
N HIS A 253 5.22 14.90 -8.18
CA HIS A 253 4.85 14.46 -9.53
C HIS A 253 3.53 15.04 -10.04
N CYS A 254 3.61 16.09 -10.87
CA CYS A 254 2.49 16.54 -11.67
C CYS A 254 2.12 15.38 -12.58
N HIS A 255 0.85 14.96 -12.63
CA HIS A 255 0.35 13.96 -13.56
C HIS A 255 0.56 14.42 -15.01
N ALA A 256 1.77 14.22 -15.55
CA ALA A 256 2.18 14.72 -16.85
C ALA A 256 1.44 14.05 -18.02
N ARG A 257 0.66 13.02 -17.71
CA ARG A 257 -0.13 12.23 -18.67
C ARG A 257 -1.63 12.53 -18.64
N ALA A 258 -2.07 13.53 -17.88
CA ALA A 258 -3.48 13.92 -17.86
C ALA A 258 -3.93 14.43 -19.24
N ALA A 259 -4.88 13.72 -19.87
CA ALA A 259 -5.40 14.03 -21.20
C ALA A 259 -5.86 15.49 -21.36
N THR A 260 -6.42 16.07 -20.30
CA THR A 260 -6.89 17.47 -20.30
C THR A 260 -5.72 18.47 -20.33
N ALA A 261 -4.63 18.20 -19.61
CA ALA A 261 -3.45 19.07 -19.59
C ALA A 261 -2.73 19.06 -20.95
N LEU A 262 -2.61 17.87 -21.55
CA LEU A 262 -2.01 17.68 -22.88
C LEU A 262 -2.95 18.02 -24.04
N GLY A 263 -4.23 18.30 -23.79
CA GLY A 263 -5.18 18.77 -24.81
C GLY A 263 -5.02 20.26 -25.13
N ASN A 264 -4.61 21.04 -24.14
CA ASN A 264 -4.47 22.50 -24.23
C ASN A 264 -3.20 22.90 -24.99
N ARG A 265 -3.27 24.02 -25.74
CA ARG A 265 -2.12 24.66 -26.38
C ARG A 265 -2.15 26.17 -26.13
N PRO A 266 -1.03 26.80 -25.75
CA PRO A 266 0.28 26.18 -25.45
C PRO A 266 0.22 25.27 -24.22
N LEU A 267 1.15 24.32 -24.13
CA LEU A 267 1.32 23.49 -22.93
C LEU A 267 1.73 24.39 -21.75
N SER A 268 1.28 24.07 -20.54
CA SER A 268 1.62 24.88 -19.36
C SER A 268 3.11 24.74 -19.02
N HIS A 269 3.71 25.84 -18.53
CA HIS A 269 5.10 25.84 -18.08
C HIS A 269 5.33 24.79 -16.99
N ASP A 270 4.43 24.71 -16.00
CA ASP A 270 4.52 23.76 -14.88
C ASP A 270 4.56 22.30 -15.35
N LEU A 271 3.83 21.96 -16.42
CA LEU A 271 3.84 20.61 -17.00
C LEU A 271 5.20 20.30 -17.63
N LEU A 272 5.72 21.23 -18.44
CA LEU A 272 7.02 21.08 -19.10
C LEU A 272 8.16 21.03 -18.09
N GLU A 273 8.10 21.88 -17.06
CA GLU A 273 9.10 21.92 -15.99
C GLU A 273 9.13 20.62 -15.20
N ALA A 274 7.97 20.09 -14.78
CA ALA A 274 7.88 18.82 -14.07
C ALA A 274 8.39 17.63 -14.91
N ALA A 275 8.04 17.60 -16.19
CA ALA A 275 8.52 16.56 -17.11
C ALA A 275 10.03 16.67 -17.38
N THR A 276 10.57 17.90 -17.40
CA THR A 276 12.01 18.14 -17.56
C THR A 276 12.80 17.60 -16.36
N TRP A 277 12.30 17.88 -15.15
CA TRP A 277 12.91 17.35 -13.91
C TRP A 277 13.06 15.83 -13.94
N HIS A 278 12.00 15.12 -14.32
CA HIS A 278 12.02 13.65 -14.43
C HIS A 278 13.15 13.19 -15.36
N SER A 279 13.18 13.69 -16.60
CA SER A 279 14.18 13.24 -17.58
C SER A 279 15.62 13.58 -17.23
N LEU A 280 15.89 14.77 -16.68
CA LEU A 280 17.25 15.15 -16.30
C LEU A 280 17.76 14.30 -15.13
N LEU A 281 16.89 14.00 -14.15
CA LEU A 281 17.20 13.08 -13.07
C LEU A 281 17.42 11.66 -13.60
N LEU A 282 16.68 11.22 -14.61
CA LEU A 282 16.87 9.91 -15.25
C LEU A 282 18.26 9.79 -15.90
N GLN A 283 18.74 10.83 -16.59
CA GLN A 283 20.11 10.85 -17.13
C GLN A 283 21.17 10.79 -16.03
N GLN A 284 21.00 11.57 -14.96
CA GLN A 284 21.91 11.55 -13.82
C GLN A 284 21.93 10.18 -13.12
N ALA A 285 20.76 9.53 -13.03
CA ALA A 285 20.63 8.19 -12.47
C ALA A 285 21.43 7.17 -13.29
N TYR A 286 21.36 7.22 -14.63
CA TYR A 286 22.17 6.38 -15.51
C TYR A 286 23.68 6.59 -15.28
N VAL A 287 24.14 7.84 -15.18
CA VAL A 287 25.55 8.15 -14.90
C VAL A 287 26.01 7.56 -13.56
N LYS A 288 25.17 7.61 -12.53
CA LYS A 288 25.47 6.98 -11.23
C LYS A 288 25.39 5.45 -11.25
N LEU A 289 24.59 4.87 -12.14
CA LEU A 289 24.46 3.43 -12.34
C LEU A 289 25.61 2.84 -13.17
N GLN A 290 26.27 3.62 -14.02
CA GLN A 290 27.34 3.17 -14.92
C GLN A 290 28.40 2.26 -14.26
N PRO A 291 28.98 2.60 -13.09
CA PRO A 291 29.95 1.72 -12.43
C PRO A 291 29.38 0.34 -12.10
N TRP A 292 28.10 0.27 -11.77
CA TRP A 292 27.41 -1.00 -11.52
C TRP A 292 27.06 -1.70 -12.83
N LEU A 293 26.52 -1.01 -13.84
CA LEU A 293 26.18 -1.62 -15.14
C LEU A 293 27.41 -2.28 -15.78
N CYS A 294 28.56 -1.63 -15.70
CA CYS A 294 29.82 -2.07 -16.31
C CYS A 294 30.68 -2.98 -15.42
N ALA A 295 30.23 -3.32 -14.20
CA ALA A 295 31.02 -4.16 -13.29
C ALA A 295 31.20 -5.61 -13.74
N THR A 296 30.32 -6.08 -14.65
CA THR A 296 30.38 -7.41 -15.26
C THR A 296 30.18 -7.24 -16.76
N SER A 297 30.90 -8.01 -17.58
CA SER A 297 30.90 -7.87 -19.04
C SER A 297 29.51 -7.92 -19.68
N ASP A 298 28.59 -8.69 -19.08
CA ASP A 298 27.34 -9.07 -19.76
C ASP A 298 26.10 -8.34 -19.19
N ARG A 299 26.20 -7.62 -18.06
CA ARG A 299 25.03 -7.09 -17.36
C ARG A 299 24.30 -6.01 -18.14
N LEU A 300 25.04 -5.09 -18.75
CA LEU A 300 24.45 -4.05 -19.59
C LEU A 300 23.69 -4.69 -20.76
N ALA A 301 24.32 -5.64 -21.46
CA ALA A 301 23.70 -6.35 -22.58
C ALA A 301 22.44 -7.11 -22.14
N GLN A 302 22.48 -7.83 -21.00
CA GLN A 302 21.30 -8.52 -20.46
C GLN A 302 20.15 -7.57 -20.14
N LEU A 303 20.43 -6.39 -19.59
CA LEU A 303 19.41 -5.39 -19.29
C LEU A 303 18.87 -4.72 -20.57
N GLU A 304 19.71 -4.51 -21.58
CA GLU A 304 19.27 -4.00 -22.89
C GLU A 304 18.37 -5.01 -23.63
N ASP A 305 18.72 -6.29 -23.57
CA ASP A 305 17.91 -7.39 -24.10
C ASP A 305 16.56 -7.46 -23.36
N ALA A 306 16.58 -7.44 -22.03
CA ALA A 306 15.37 -7.43 -21.19
C ALA A 306 14.49 -6.20 -21.48
N SER A 307 15.09 -5.01 -21.66
CA SER A 307 14.40 -3.77 -22.02
C SER A 307 13.76 -3.86 -23.40
N SER A 308 14.44 -4.49 -24.37
CA SER A 308 13.93 -4.68 -25.73
C SER A 308 12.74 -5.66 -25.76
N VAL A 309 12.82 -6.76 -24.99
CA VAL A 309 11.71 -7.69 -24.78
C VAL A 309 10.52 -6.98 -24.16
N ARG A 310 10.77 -6.19 -23.10
CA ARG A 310 9.74 -5.42 -22.40
C ARG A 310 9.03 -4.44 -23.31
N ILE A 311 9.77 -3.64 -24.07
CA ILE A 311 9.16 -2.67 -25.00
C ILE A 311 8.32 -3.39 -26.03
N THR A 312 8.81 -4.50 -26.59
CA THR A 312 8.06 -5.31 -27.56
C THR A 312 6.73 -5.79 -26.97
N ALA A 313 6.72 -6.25 -25.72
CA ALA A 313 5.48 -6.58 -25.02
C ALA A 313 4.57 -5.35 -24.83
N ALA A 314 5.17 -4.21 -24.46
CA ALA A 314 4.47 -2.94 -24.25
C ALA A 314 3.80 -2.36 -25.51
N LEU A 315 4.23 -2.77 -26.72
CA LEU A 315 3.59 -2.36 -27.99
C LEU A 315 2.18 -2.92 -28.18
N THR A 316 1.85 -4.00 -27.48
CA THR A 316 0.55 -4.70 -27.62
C THR A 316 -0.29 -4.66 -26.35
N SER A 317 0.34 -4.35 -25.21
CA SER A 317 -0.29 -4.42 -23.90
C SER A 317 0.33 -3.41 -22.95
N SER A 318 -0.49 -2.66 -22.21
CA SER A 318 -0.03 -1.86 -21.07
C SER A 318 0.07 -2.67 -19.77
N VAL A 319 -0.07 -4.00 -19.86
CA VAL A 319 -0.03 -4.91 -18.73
C VAL A 319 1.39 -5.44 -18.57
N ARG A 320 1.97 -5.16 -17.41
CA ARG A 320 3.26 -5.67 -16.99
C ARG A 320 3.13 -7.13 -16.55
N GLN A 321 4.03 -7.98 -17.04
CA GLN A 321 4.12 -9.37 -16.62
C GLN A 321 5.20 -9.52 -15.55
N VAL A 322 4.89 -10.24 -14.49
CA VAL A 322 5.79 -10.50 -13.37
C VAL A 322 5.69 -11.97 -12.96
N ALA A 323 6.80 -12.52 -12.51
CA ALA A 323 6.86 -13.89 -12.01
C ALA A 323 7.70 -13.96 -10.74
N PHE A 324 7.51 -15.02 -9.98
CA PHE A 324 8.39 -15.30 -8.87
C PHE A 324 9.71 -15.84 -9.38
N ASP A 325 10.80 -15.27 -8.89
CA ASP A 325 12.09 -15.90 -9.01
C ASP A 325 12.13 -17.12 -8.08
N ALA A 326 12.24 -18.31 -8.65
CA ALA A 326 12.29 -19.58 -7.93
C ALA A 326 13.36 -19.59 -6.83
N VAL A 327 14.45 -18.82 -6.99
CA VAL A 327 15.55 -18.76 -6.03
C VAL A 327 15.27 -17.77 -4.89
N SER A 328 14.97 -16.51 -5.19
CA SER A 328 14.76 -15.48 -4.17
C SER A 328 13.36 -15.51 -3.55
N GLN A 329 12.40 -16.17 -4.21
CA GLN A 329 10.97 -16.12 -3.90
C GLN A 329 10.42 -14.66 -3.87
N GLN A 330 11.07 -13.76 -4.62
CA GLN A 330 10.62 -12.39 -4.83
C GLN A 330 9.95 -12.24 -6.20
N LEU A 331 9.03 -11.28 -6.29
CA LEU A 331 8.41 -10.91 -7.54
C LEU A 331 9.40 -10.12 -8.38
N ALA A 332 9.63 -10.56 -9.61
CA ALA A 332 10.47 -9.88 -10.57
C ALA A 332 9.79 -9.81 -11.93
N SER A 333 10.20 -8.80 -12.69
CA SER A 333 9.87 -8.68 -14.10
C SER A 333 10.29 -9.93 -14.87
N VAL A 334 9.37 -10.49 -15.67
CA VAL A 334 9.64 -11.74 -16.40
C VAL A 334 10.83 -11.60 -17.35
N GLU A 335 11.10 -10.39 -17.84
CA GLU A 335 12.20 -10.09 -18.74
C GLU A 335 13.57 -10.16 -18.05
N LEU A 336 13.61 -10.08 -16.71
CA LEU A 336 14.83 -10.28 -15.91
C LEU A 336 15.08 -11.74 -15.55
N LEU A 337 14.08 -12.61 -15.75
CA LEU A 337 14.14 -14.00 -15.33
C LEU A 337 14.38 -14.91 -16.54
N PRO A 338 15.41 -15.77 -16.52
CA PRO A 338 15.46 -16.86 -17.47
C PRO A 338 14.29 -17.83 -17.20
N PRO A 339 13.77 -18.55 -18.21
CA PRO A 339 12.64 -19.46 -18.04
C PRO A 339 12.84 -20.50 -16.92
N SER A 340 14.08 -20.91 -16.65
CA SER A 340 14.44 -21.83 -15.56
C SER A 340 14.30 -21.26 -14.15
N ARG A 341 14.26 -19.92 -14.01
CA ARG A 341 14.06 -19.23 -12.72
C ARG A 341 12.65 -18.70 -12.54
N MET A 342 11.78 -18.79 -13.53
CA MET A 342 10.37 -18.47 -13.35
C MET A 342 9.71 -19.62 -12.60
N ASP A 343 9.28 -19.39 -11.35
CA ASP A 343 8.40 -20.34 -10.68
C ASP A 343 7.05 -20.31 -11.42
N ALA A 344 6.59 -21.46 -11.89
CA ALA A 344 5.26 -21.53 -12.47
C ALA A 344 4.27 -21.11 -11.39
N SER A 345 3.31 -20.24 -11.73
CA SER A 345 2.23 -19.91 -10.79
C SER A 345 1.63 -21.22 -10.28
N LYS A 346 1.87 -21.53 -8.99
CA LYS A 346 1.48 -22.81 -8.42
C LYS A 346 -0.02 -22.97 -8.60
N THR A 347 -0.44 -24.09 -9.16
CA THR A 347 -1.85 -24.45 -9.20
C THR A 347 -2.39 -24.38 -7.78
N LEU A 348 -3.37 -23.52 -7.54
CA LEU A 348 -4.02 -23.48 -6.25
C LEU A 348 -4.72 -24.81 -6.02
N VAL A 349 -4.20 -25.55 -5.04
CA VAL A 349 -4.84 -26.77 -4.58
C VAL A 349 -5.84 -26.38 -3.52
N LEU A 350 -7.10 -26.72 -3.75
CA LEU A 350 -8.13 -26.62 -2.73
C LEU A 350 -7.95 -27.80 -1.78
N HIS A 351 -7.35 -27.54 -0.63
CA HIS A 351 -7.18 -28.53 0.40
C HIS A 351 -8.49 -28.73 1.15
N GLN A 352 -8.86 -29.99 1.27
CA GLN A 352 -9.94 -30.44 2.11
C GLN A 352 -9.29 -31.26 3.21
N ASP A 353 -9.60 -30.95 4.47
CA ASP A 353 -9.15 -31.76 5.58
C ASP A 353 -9.88 -33.12 5.56
N ASP A 354 -9.95 -33.87 6.65
CA ASP A 354 -10.49 -35.23 6.65
C ASP A 354 -12.04 -35.27 6.53
N VAL A 355 -12.57 -34.64 5.48
CA VAL A 355 -14.00 -34.45 5.19
C VAL A 355 -14.70 -35.80 5.13
N THR A 356 -14.02 -36.83 4.62
CA THR A 356 -14.55 -38.19 4.54
C THR A 356 -14.87 -38.75 5.93
N ASN A 357 -13.91 -38.70 6.86
CA ASN A 357 -14.15 -39.19 8.21
C ASN A 357 -15.10 -38.28 9.00
N VAL A 358 -15.06 -36.97 8.74
CA VAL A 358 -15.96 -36.00 9.38
C VAL A 358 -17.42 -36.25 8.97
N ILE A 359 -17.71 -36.36 7.67
CA ILE A 359 -19.07 -36.64 7.18
C ILE A 359 -19.53 -38.02 7.68
N SER A 360 -18.66 -39.04 7.64
CA SER A 360 -18.98 -40.39 8.10
C SER A 360 -19.26 -40.48 9.61
N SER A 361 -18.60 -39.64 10.42
CA SER A 361 -18.80 -39.61 11.88
C SER A 361 -20.02 -38.79 12.30
N LEU A 362 -20.38 -37.76 11.53
CA LEU A 362 -21.50 -36.88 11.84
C LEU A 362 -22.84 -37.39 11.32
N LEU A 363 -22.86 -38.10 10.18
CA LEU A 363 -24.09 -38.48 9.49
C LEU A 363 -24.36 -40.00 9.54
N PRO A 364 -25.62 -40.43 9.40
CA PRO A 364 -25.96 -41.82 9.11
C PRO A 364 -25.26 -42.33 7.84
N ALA A 365 -24.81 -43.59 7.85
CA ALA A 365 -24.04 -44.19 6.76
C ALA A 365 -24.69 -44.06 5.36
N PRO A 366 -26.02 -44.21 5.18
CA PRO A 366 -26.65 -44.03 3.86
C PRO A 366 -26.54 -42.59 3.33
N TRP A 367 -26.61 -41.59 4.22
CA TRP A 367 -26.50 -40.17 3.84
C TRP A 367 -25.05 -39.80 3.57
N ALA A 368 -24.13 -40.26 4.44
CA ALA A 368 -22.70 -40.07 4.25
C ALA A 368 -22.24 -40.64 2.89
N ALA A 369 -22.65 -41.86 2.54
CA ALA A 369 -22.26 -42.50 1.28
C ALA A 369 -22.64 -41.67 0.02
N GLN A 370 -23.80 -41.01 0.04
CA GLN A 370 -24.24 -40.15 -1.07
C GLN A 370 -23.41 -38.87 -1.19
N LEU A 371 -23.07 -38.25 -0.06
CA LEU A 371 -22.26 -37.03 -0.03
C LEU A 371 -20.78 -37.28 -0.33
N LEU A 372 -20.30 -38.49 -0.02
CA LEU A 372 -18.91 -38.91 -0.24
C LEU A 372 -18.66 -39.46 -1.65
N ALA A 373 -19.69 -39.50 -2.51
CA ALA A 373 -19.51 -39.82 -3.91
C ALA A 373 -18.51 -38.83 -4.56
N PRO A 374 -17.52 -39.29 -5.33
CA PRO A 374 -16.47 -38.44 -5.89
C PRO A 374 -16.99 -37.25 -6.72
N GLU A 375 -18.13 -37.42 -7.38
CA GLU A 375 -18.81 -36.40 -8.18
C GLU A 375 -19.63 -35.41 -7.35
N VAL A 376 -19.93 -35.72 -6.08
CA VAL A 376 -20.76 -34.90 -5.18
C VAL A 376 -19.88 -34.11 -4.20
N LEU A 377 -18.92 -34.79 -3.55
CA LEU A 377 -18.11 -34.25 -2.45
C LEU A 377 -17.42 -32.89 -2.76
N PRO A 378 -16.85 -32.65 -3.95
CA PRO A 378 -16.22 -31.37 -4.28
C PRO A 378 -17.19 -30.18 -4.23
N HIS A 379 -18.48 -30.43 -4.41
CA HIS A 379 -19.52 -29.41 -4.48
C HIS A 379 -20.31 -29.23 -3.16
N VAL A 380 -20.03 -30.04 -2.13
CA VAL A 380 -20.69 -29.94 -0.82
C VAL A 380 -20.09 -28.77 -0.03
N HIS A 381 -20.86 -27.69 0.14
CA HIS A 381 -20.44 -26.52 0.94
C HIS A 381 -21.03 -26.52 2.34
N ASP A 382 -22.34 -26.73 2.42
CA ASP A 382 -23.11 -26.72 3.65
C ASP A 382 -24.01 -27.98 3.67
N ILE A 383 -24.24 -28.54 4.86
CA ILE A 383 -25.16 -29.65 5.13
C ILE A 383 -26.07 -29.17 6.26
N ASP A 384 -27.37 -28.95 5.97
CA ASP A 384 -28.33 -28.54 7.00
C ASP A 384 -29.25 -29.69 7.39
N LEU A 385 -29.38 -29.92 8.70
CA LEU A 385 -30.27 -30.92 9.28
C LEU A 385 -31.27 -30.21 10.18
N ASP A 386 -32.55 -30.25 9.82
CA ASP A 386 -33.65 -29.69 10.61
C ASP A 386 -34.62 -30.81 11.00
N VAL A 387 -34.91 -31.00 12.29
CA VAL A 387 -35.83 -32.05 12.75
C VAL A 387 -37.17 -31.98 12.02
N GLY A 388 -37.62 -33.11 11.49
CA GLY A 388 -38.88 -33.25 10.75
C GLY A 388 -38.82 -32.75 9.30
N ARG A 389 -37.64 -32.37 8.80
CA ARG A 389 -37.44 -31.96 7.40
C ARG A 389 -36.51 -32.91 6.68
N ARG A 390 -36.53 -32.84 5.36
CA ARG A 390 -35.50 -33.45 4.53
C ARG A 390 -34.16 -32.73 4.77
N PRO A 391 -33.03 -33.45 4.91
CA PRO A 391 -31.71 -32.83 4.94
C PRO A 391 -31.51 -31.89 3.75
N TRP A 392 -31.02 -30.68 3.99
CA TRP A 392 -30.52 -29.81 2.93
C TRP A 392 -29.07 -30.17 2.61
N ALA A 393 -28.97 -31.30 1.93
CA ALA A 393 -27.77 -31.82 1.29
C ALA A 393 -28.26 -32.67 0.10
N TRP A 394 -27.42 -32.98 -0.89
CA TRP A 394 -27.85 -33.81 -2.04
C TRP A 394 -28.08 -35.28 -1.63
N VAL A 395 -29.14 -35.49 -0.84
CA VAL A 395 -29.52 -36.76 -0.22
C VAL A 395 -30.91 -37.17 -0.71
N ASP A 396 -31.21 -38.46 -0.66
CA ASP A 396 -32.51 -39.10 -0.94
C ASP A 396 -33.72 -38.17 -0.67
N PRO A 397 -34.60 -37.94 -1.66
CA PRO A 397 -35.81 -37.11 -1.51
C PRO A 397 -36.79 -37.59 -0.44
N THR A 398 -36.66 -38.82 0.02
CA THR A 398 -37.54 -39.43 1.03
C THR A 398 -37.01 -39.37 2.46
N ALA A 399 -35.74 -38.98 2.66
CA ALA A 399 -35.14 -38.91 3.98
C ALA A 399 -35.77 -37.79 4.84
N VAL A 400 -35.98 -38.07 6.12
CA VAL A 400 -36.46 -37.10 7.12
C VAL A 400 -35.51 -37.14 8.32
N VAL A 401 -35.03 -35.97 8.73
CA VAL A 401 -34.14 -35.80 9.89
C VAL A 401 -34.92 -36.05 11.17
N GLY A 402 -34.47 -37.03 11.95
CA GLY A 402 -34.97 -37.31 13.29
C GLY A 402 -34.26 -36.49 14.37
N VAL A 403 -34.81 -36.51 15.57
CA VAL A 403 -34.17 -35.91 16.76
C VAL A 403 -32.83 -36.58 17.06
N ASP A 404 -32.76 -37.90 16.89
CA ASP A 404 -31.55 -38.70 17.15
C ASP A 404 -30.40 -38.34 16.18
N ASP A 405 -30.71 -37.92 14.95
CA ASP A 405 -29.71 -37.51 13.97
C ASP A 405 -29.03 -36.21 14.40
N VAL A 406 -29.81 -35.23 14.86
CA VAL A 406 -29.28 -33.98 15.42
C VAL A 406 -28.52 -34.25 16.71
N ALA A 407 -29.07 -35.10 17.60
CA ALA A 407 -28.42 -35.47 18.86
C ALA A 407 -27.06 -36.14 18.64
N ARG A 408 -26.93 -36.99 17.62
CA ARG A 408 -25.64 -37.58 17.19
C ARG A 408 -24.63 -36.49 16.85
N VAL A 409 -25.00 -35.52 16.01
CA VAL A 409 -24.10 -34.42 15.64
C VAL A 409 -23.65 -33.64 16.88
N VAL A 410 -24.59 -33.30 17.78
CA VAL A 410 -24.27 -32.59 19.03
C VAL A 410 -23.29 -33.38 19.91
N ALA A 411 -23.48 -34.70 20.03
CA ALA A 411 -22.60 -35.56 20.79
C ALA A 411 -21.19 -35.64 20.18
N THR A 412 -21.09 -35.75 18.86
CA THR A 412 -19.80 -35.84 18.15
C THR A 412 -18.97 -34.56 18.24
N VAL A 413 -19.61 -33.38 18.19
CA VAL A 413 -18.88 -32.09 18.28
C VAL A 413 -18.56 -31.66 19.72
N GLY A 414 -19.07 -32.37 20.73
CA GLY A 414 -18.75 -32.08 22.14
C GLY A 414 -19.49 -30.88 22.73
N GLY A 415 -20.57 -30.41 22.09
CA GLY A 415 -21.37 -29.25 22.54
C GLY A 415 -21.09 -27.96 21.77
N PHE A 416 -21.79 -26.88 22.13
CA PHE A 416 -21.72 -25.58 21.44
C PHE A 416 -21.31 -24.46 22.40
N GLY A 417 -20.51 -23.51 21.89
CA GLY A 417 -20.14 -22.29 22.60
C GLY A 417 -21.31 -21.31 22.78
N THR A 418 -21.03 -20.17 23.41
CA THR A 418 -22.02 -19.12 23.68
C THR A 418 -22.58 -18.44 22.42
N ASP A 419 -21.92 -18.63 21.28
CA ASP A 419 -22.33 -18.14 19.97
C ASP A 419 -23.08 -19.21 19.13
N ASN A 420 -23.44 -20.35 19.75
CA ASN A 420 -24.06 -21.52 19.12
C ASN A 420 -23.20 -22.17 18.03
N ARG A 421 -21.87 -22.00 18.09
CA ARG A 421 -20.93 -22.65 17.17
C ARG A 421 -20.13 -23.73 17.87
N ALA A 422 -19.74 -24.72 17.07
CA ALA A 422 -18.84 -25.79 17.43
C ALA A 422 -18.03 -26.15 16.18
N GLY A 423 -16.90 -26.80 16.39
CA GLY A 423 -16.05 -27.31 15.33
C GLY A 423 -15.37 -28.57 15.82
N LEU A 424 -14.63 -29.20 14.92
CA LEU A 424 -13.84 -30.37 15.26
C LEU A 424 -12.40 -29.91 15.47
N ALA A 425 -11.77 -30.42 16.53
CA ALA A 425 -10.41 -30.03 16.88
C ALA A 425 -9.46 -30.29 15.70
N ARG A 426 -8.63 -29.30 15.36
CA ARG A 426 -7.70 -29.35 14.22
C ARG A 426 -8.39 -29.54 12.87
N GLN A 427 -9.61 -29.05 12.72
CA GLN A 427 -10.34 -29.03 11.45
C GLN A 427 -10.91 -27.63 11.21
N LEU A 428 -11.17 -27.30 9.94
CA LEU A 428 -11.82 -26.05 9.55
C LEU A 428 -13.36 -26.16 9.45
N HIS A 429 -13.92 -27.34 9.71
CA HIS A 429 -15.36 -27.57 9.66
C HIS A 429 -16.07 -26.88 10.82
N ARG A 430 -17.21 -26.27 10.52
CA ARG A 430 -18.02 -25.56 11.50
C ARG A 430 -19.42 -26.13 11.56
N VAL A 431 -19.92 -26.35 12.77
CA VAL A 431 -21.30 -26.75 13.06
C VAL A 431 -21.98 -25.63 13.84
N SER A 432 -23.14 -25.18 13.37
CA SER A 432 -23.93 -24.13 14.04
C SER A 432 -25.26 -24.71 14.49
N ALA A 433 -25.62 -24.51 15.76
CA ALA A 433 -26.88 -25.00 16.32
C ALA A 433 -28.03 -24.01 16.14
N MET A 434 -29.19 -24.53 15.76
CA MET A 434 -30.49 -23.86 15.85
C MET A 434 -31.25 -24.40 17.06
N ARG A 435 -31.63 -23.52 17.98
CA ARG A 435 -32.32 -23.89 19.22
C ARG A 435 -33.78 -23.48 19.23
N ASN A 436 -34.63 -24.30 19.84
CA ASN A 436 -36.01 -23.93 20.13
C ASN A 436 -36.08 -22.97 21.34
N ARG A 437 -37.29 -22.55 21.72
CA ARG A 437 -37.52 -21.63 22.86
C ARG A 437 -37.12 -22.23 24.22
N ASN A 438 -37.05 -23.55 24.34
CA ASN A 438 -36.64 -24.25 25.55
C ASN A 438 -35.12 -24.46 25.61
N GLY A 439 -34.40 -24.11 24.54
CA GLY A 439 -32.95 -24.24 24.43
C GLY A 439 -32.48 -25.55 23.78
N ASP A 440 -33.39 -26.45 23.41
CA ASP A 440 -33.03 -27.71 22.75
C ASP A 440 -32.54 -27.46 21.33
N VAL A 441 -31.50 -28.17 20.90
CA VAL A 441 -31.00 -28.11 19.51
C VAL A 441 -31.97 -28.87 18.61
N ILE A 442 -32.64 -28.15 17.71
CA ILE A 442 -33.63 -28.68 16.77
C ILE A 442 -33.14 -28.69 15.32
N GLY A 443 -31.97 -28.11 15.07
CA GLY A 443 -31.32 -28.17 13.77
C GLY A 443 -29.85 -27.80 13.85
N VAL A 444 -29.08 -28.22 12.85
CA VAL A 444 -27.65 -27.94 12.72
C VAL A 444 -27.29 -27.60 11.29
N THR A 445 -26.44 -26.60 11.11
CA THR A 445 -25.79 -26.26 9.83
C THR A 445 -24.32 -26.62 9.91
N MET A 446 -23.87 -27.52 9.06
CA MET A 446 -22.47 -27.96 8.97
C MET A 446 -21.82 -27.37 7.72
N ARG A 447 -20.88 -26.45 7.91
CA ARG A 447 -20.08 -25.84 6.84
C ARG A 447 -18.77 -26.60 6.67
N ILE A 448 -18.53 -27.07 5.45
CA ILE A 448 -17.31 -27.79 5.09
C ILE A 448 -16.18 -26.78 4.86
N GLY A 449 -15.34 -26.61 5.88
CA GLY A 449 -14.08 -25.87 5.82
C GLY A 449 -13.14 -26.41 4.75
N ARG A 450 -12.53 -25.49 4.01
CA ARG A 450 -11.49 -25.73 3.02
C ARG A 450 -10.48 -24.59 3.09
N TYR A 451 -9.24 -24.87 2.71
CA TYR A 451 -8.22 -23.84 2.60
C TYR A 451 -7.46 -23.97 1.27
N MET A 452 -6.81 -22.87 0.89
CA MET A 452 -5.97 -22.79 -0.28
C MET A 452 -4.64 -22.18 0.15
N GLU A 453 -3.55 -22.75 -0.35
CA GLU A 453 -2.20 -22.20 -0.16
C GLU A 453 -1.70 -21.56 -1.45
N GLY A 454 -0.91 -20.49 -1.35
CA GLY A 454 -0.35 -19.78 -2.51
C GLY A 454 -1.30 -18.72 -3.07
N CYS A 455 -2.40 -18.40 -2.38
CA CYS A 455 -3.20 -17.22 -2.70
C CYS A 455 -2.39 -15.95 -2.43
N ALA A 456 -1.69 -15.88 -1.29
CA ALA A 456 -0.93 -14.71 -0.86
C ALA A 456 0.19 -14.30 -1.83
N ASP A 457 0.59 -15.19 -2.74
CA ASP A 457 1.65 -14.97 -3.73
C ASP A 457 1.37 -13.73 -4.61
N MET A 458 0.10 -13.42 -4.94
CA MET A 458 -0.22 -12.16 -5.66
C MET A 458 0.14 -10.88 -4.90
N LEU A 459 0.48 -10.96 -3.62
CA LEU A 459 0.83 -9.85 -2.73
C LEU A 459 2.19 -10.04 -2.07
N ALA A 460 3.01 -11.01 -2.50
CA ALA A 460 4.23 -11.36 -1.77
C ALA A 460 5.24 -10.21 -1.67
N ASP A 461 5.34 -9.36 -2.69
CA ASP A 461 6.12 -8.12 -2.67
C ASP A 461 5.67 -7.18 -1.53
N ILE A 462 4.36 -6.96 -1.39
CA ILE A 462 3.79 -6.14 -0.30
C ILE A 462 4.04 -6.81 1.06
N LEU A 463 3.93 -8.13 1.11
CA LEU A 463 4.09 -8.90 2.35
C LEU A 463 5.56 -9.00 2.79
N ALA A 464 6.51 -9.12 1.86
CA ALA A 464 7.93 -9.31 2.13
C ALA A 464 8.67 -8.01 2.42
N ASP A 465 8.36 -6.94 1.69
CA ASP A 465 9.22 -5.74 1.66
C ASP A 465 8.73 -4.61 2.57
N THR A 466 7.53 -4.73 3.14
CA THR A 466 6.93 -3.60 3.85
C THR A 466 6.49 -3.95 5.27
N ALA A 467 6.73 -3.02 6.21
CA ALA A 467 6.06 -3.00 7.52
C ALA A 467 4.62 -2.46 7.41
N LYS A 468 4.08 -2.32 6.18
CA LYS A 468 2.77 -1.73 5.92
C LYS A 468 1.66 -2.61 6.46
N ASN A 469 0.63 -1.96 6.99
CA ASN A 469 -0.62 -2.58 7.39
C ASN A 469 -1.49 -2.82 6.15
N VAL A 470 -2.07 -4.02 6.03
CA VAL A 470 -2.86 -4.42 4.85
C VAL A 470 -4.31 -4.70 5.24
N LEU A 471 -5.25 -4.04 4.56
CA LEU A 471 -6.69 -4.21 4.75
C LEU A 471 -7.31 -4.90 3.54
N PHE A 472 -7.88 -6.09 3.75
CA PHE A 472 -8.67 -6.79 2.76
C PHE A 472 -10.13 -6.33 2.80
N LEU A 473 -10.63 -5.79 1.70
CA LEU A 473 -12.01 -5.34 1.56
C LEU A 473 -12.77 -6.25 0.59
N GLY A 474 -14.03 -6.51 0.91
CA GLY A 474 -14.91 -7.22 -0.01
C GLY A 474 -16.21 -7.68 0.63
N ALA A 475 -17.14 -8.10 -0.22
CA ALA A 475 -18.42 -8.65 0.20
C ALA A 475 -18.24 -10.00 0.96
N PRO A 476 -19.27 -10.53 1.63
CA PRO A 476 -19.20 -11.84 2.25
C PRO A 476 -19.06 -12.90 1.16
N GLY A 477 -18.16 -13.87 1.38
CA GLY A 477 -17.91 -14.95 0.41
C GLY A 477 -17.03 -14.58 -0.79
N CYS A 478 -16.30 -13.45 -0.78
CA CYS A 478 -15.30 -13.16 -1.82
C CYS A 478 -13.91 -13.77 -1.56
N GLY A 479 -13.74 -14.56 -0.48
CA GLY A 479 -12.48 -15.26 -0.19
C GLY A 479 -11.52 -14.54 0.77
N LYS A 480 -11.95 -13.46 1.46
CA LYS A 480 -11.09 -12.71 2.41
C LYS A 480 -10.43 -13.60 3.45
N THR A 481 -11.20 -14.42 4.16
CA THR A 481 -10.68 -15.32 5.20
C THR A 481 -9.70 -16.34 4.65
N THR A 482 -9.94 -16.86 3.44
CA THR A 482 -8.99 -17.77 2.77
C THR A 482 -7.66 -17.06 2.50
N LEU A 483 -7.71 -15.81 2.05
CA LEU A 483 -6.52 -15.00 1.81
C LEU A 483 -5.80 -14.64 3.12
N VAL A 484 -6.53 -14.14 4.13
CA VAL A 484 -5.98 -13.78 5.44
C VAL A 484 -5.28 -14.98 6.09
N ARG A 485 -5.86 -16.17 5.98
CA ARG A 485 -5.27 -17.42 6.46
C ARG A 485 -3.95 -17.75 5.77
N ASP A 486 -3.91 -17.67 4.44
CA ASP A 486 -2.68 -17.96 3.69
C ASP A 486 -1.61 -16.88 3.89
N VAL A 487 -2.00 -15.61 4.08
CA VAL A 487 -1.10 -14.53 4.48
C VAL A 487 -0.49 -14.80 5.86
N ALA A 488 -1.27 -15.27 6.83
CA ALA A 488 -0.76 -15.65 8.14
C ALA A 488 0.28 -16.77 8.03
N ARG A 489 -0.02 -17.81 7.22
CA ARG A 489 0.91 -18.90 6.91
C ARG A 489 2.21 -18.38 6.31
N HIS A 490 2.11 -17.56 5.26
CA HIS A 490 3.27 -16.99 4.56
C HIS A 490 4.15 -16.14 5.49
N LEU A 491 3.55 -15.20 6.25
CA LEU A 491 4.29 -14.32 7.16
C LEU A 491 4.91 -15.08 8.35
N SER A 492 4.25 -16.13 8.84
CA SER A 492 4.71 -16.88 10.03
C SER A 492 6.04 -17.60 9.84
N GLN A 493 6.47 -17.80 8.58
CA GLN A 493 7.77 -18.40 8.27
C GLN A 493 8.96 -17.49 8.64
N ARG A 494 8.73 -16.17 8.68
CA ARG A 494 9.78 -15.16 8.91
C ARG A 494 9.51 -14.25 10.10
N HIS A 495 8.26 -14.18 10.56
CA HIS A 495 7.81 -13.24 11.58
C HIS A 495 7.09 -13.92 12.73
N ASN A 496 7.15 -13.31 13.92
CA ASN A 496 6.28 -13.68 15.04
C ASN A 496 4.85 -13.19 14.78
N VAL A 497 4.04 -14.05 14.17
CA VAL A 497 2.64 -13.78 13.82
C VAL A 497 1.71 -14.26 14.94
N CYS A 498 0.75 -13.41 15.33
CA CYS A 498 -0.35 -13.78 16.21
C CYS A 498 -1.71 -13.48 15.57
N ILE A 499 -2.56 -14.49 15.48
CA ILE A 499 -3.93 -14.42 14.97
C ILE A 499 -4.87 -14.14 16.14
N ILE A 500 -5.71 -13.11 16.01
CA ILE A 500 -6.85 -12.86 16.88
C ILE A 500 -8.07 -13.47 16.22
N ASP A 501 -8.45 -14.66 16.67
CA ASP A 501 -9.48 -15.47 16.00
C ASP A 501 -10.79 -15.42 16.77
N THR A 502 -11.75 -14.66 16.24
CA THR A 502 -13.03 -14.41 16.92
C THR A 502 -14.08 -15.47 16.67
N SER A 503 -13.97 -16.18 15.55
CA SER A 503 -14.96 -17.18 15.12
C SER A 503 -14.33 -18.54 14.86
N ASN A 504 -13.06 -18.72 15.24
CA ASN A 504 -12.23 -19.88 14.89
C ASN A 504 -12.20 -20.12 13.37
N GLU A 505 -12.37 -19.05 12.58
CA GLU A 505 -12.47 -19.14 11.13
C GLU A 505 -11.09 -19.20 10.48
N ILE A 506 -10.07 -18.54 11.03
CA ILE A 506 -8.74 -18.52 10.42
C ILE A 506 -8.01 -19.83 10.72
N ALA A 507 -7.94 -20.18 12.00
CA ALA A 507 -7.07 -21.23 12.52
C ALA A 507 -7.81 -22.50 12.95
N GLY A 508 -9.11 -22.63 12.65
CA GLY A 508 -9.92 -23.80 12.99
C GLY A 508 -10.20 -23.92 14.49
N ASP A 509 -10.94 -24.96 14.86
CA ASP A 509 -11.41 -25.16 16.23
C ASP A 509 -10.47 -26.05 17.08
N GLY A 510 -10.69 -26.05 18.40
CA GLY A 510 -9.89 -26.74 19.42
C GLY A 510 -8.59 -26.02 19.77
N ASP A 511 -7.91 -26.46 20.84
CA ASP A 511 -6.74 -25.76 21.42
C ASP A 511 -5.52 -25.64 20.49
N VAL A 512 -5.37 -26.60 19.57
CA VAL A 512 -4.27 -26.64 18.61
C VAL A 512 -4.71 -25.99 17.30
N PRO A 513 -4.07 -24.90 16.85
CA PRO A 513 -4.35 -24.29 15.55
C PRO A 513 -4.20 -25.27 14.39
N HIS A 514 -5.01 -25.09 13.36
CA HIS A 514 -4.93 -25.84 12.11
C HIS A 514 -3.59 -25.61 11.41
N HIS A 515 -2.98 -26.64 10.82
CA HIS A 515 -1.65 -26.53 10.18
C HIS A 515 -1.62 -25.55 8.99
N CYS A 516 -2.78 -25.26 8.39
CA CYS A 516 -2.91 -24.30 7.29
C CYS A 516 -2.45 -22.87 7.64
N VAL A 517 -2.32 -22.50 8.92
CA VAL A 517 -1.79 -21.18 9.33
C VAL A 517 -0.28 -21.19 9.57
N GLY A 518 0.41 -22.28 9.26
CA GLY A 518 1.86 -22.41 9.40
C GLY A 518 2.31 -22.33 10.86
N LEU A 519 3.28 -21.45 11.14
CA LEU A 519 3.85 -21.24 12.47
C LEU A 519 3.13 -20.15 13.27
N ALA A 520 2.02 -19.61 12.75
CA ALA A 520 1.29 -18.53 13.40
C ALA A 520 0.70 -19.00 14.75
N ARG A 521 0.86 -18.17 15.78
CA ARG A 521 0.20 -18.37 17.07
C ARG A 521 -1.23 -17.84 17.01
N ARG A 522 -2.08 -18.27 17.93
CA ARG A 522 -3.48 -17.85 18.01
C ARG A 522 -3.87 -17.44 19.43
N MET A 523 -4.63 -16.36 19.54
CA MET A 523 -5.46 -16.04 20.69
C MET A 523 -6.94 -16.13 20.27
N MET A 524 -7.70 -17.00 20.94
CA MET A 524 -9.14 -17.11 20.72
C MET A 524 -9.86 -15.98 21.44
N VAL A 525 -10.85 -15.38 20.79
CA VAL A 525 -11.68 -14.35 21.41
C VAL A 525 -12.93 -14.99 22.04
N PRO A 526 -13.18 -14.82 23.35
CA PRO A 526 -14.33 -15.46 24.01
C PRO A 526 -15.70 -15.01 23.48
N CYS A 527 -15.80 -13.76 23.00
CA CYS A 527 -17.01 -13.23 22.38
C CYS A 527 -16.68 -12.03 21.49
N LEU A 528 -17.55 -11.71 20.54
CA LEU A 528 -17.34 -10.60 19.59
C LEU A 528 -17.05 -9.25 20.28
N ASN A 529 -17.60 -9.00 21.47
CA ASN A 529 -17.36 -7.74 22.20
C ASN A 529 -15.94 -7.66 22.81
N ALA A 530 -15.25 -8.79 22.97
CA ALA A 530 -13.94 -8.85 23.61
C ALA A 530 -12.78 -8.70 22.61
N GLN A 531 -13.03 -8.73 21.29
CA GLN A 531 -11.98 -8.72 20.26
C GLN A 531 -11.01 -7.54 20.45
N ALA A 532 -11.53 -6.34 20.68
CA ALA A 532 -10.70 -5.14 20.92
C ALA A 532 -9.78 -5.28 22.13
N ALA A 533 -10.26 -5.88 23.22
CA ALA A 533 -9.46 -6.11 24.43
C ALA A 533 -8.37 -7.16 24.17
N VAL A 534 -8.72 -8.26 23.51
CA VAL A 534 -7.77 -9.33 23.15
C VAL A 534 -6.68 -8.84 22.19
N MET A 535 -7.02 -7.96 21.23
CA MET A 535 -6.04 -7.30 20.37
C MET A 535 -4.98 -6.54 21.18
N VAL A 536 -5.43 -5.72 22.14
CA VAL A 536 -4.54 -4.91 22.99
C VAL A 536 -3.72 -5.80 23.94
N GLU A 537 -4.35 -6.82 24.52
CA GLU A 537 -3.69 -7.82 25.37
C GLU A 537 -2.57 -8.55 24.62
N CYS A 538 -2.84 -8.98 23.38
CA CYS A 538 -1.86 -9.65 22.53
C CYS A 538 -0.60 -8.81 22.37
N VAL A 539 -0.75 -7.52 22.04
CA VAL A 539 0.38 -6.62 21.87
C VAL A 539 1.11 -6.36 23.18
N GLN A 540 0.38 -6.27 24.30
CA GLN A 540 0.97 -6.02 25.62
C GLN A 540 1.78 -7.21 26.15
N ASN A 541 1.28 -8.42 25.99
CA ASN A 541 1.82 -9.60 26.65
C ASN A 541 2.72 -10.44 25.74
N HIS A 542 2.46 -10.42 24.44
CA HIS A 542 3.10 -11.35 23.50
C HIS A 542 3.99 -10.68 22.45
N THR A 543 4.00 -9.34 22.41
CA THR A 543 4.83 -8.49 21.54
C THR A 543 4.99 -9.09 20.12
N PRO A 544 3.89 -9.38 19.40
CA PRO A 544 3.98 -9.94 18.07
C PRO A 544 4.57 -8.91 17.09
N GLU A 545 5.25 -9.39 16.05
CA GLU A 545 5.66 -8.55 14.93
C GLU A 545 4.48 -8.27 14.01
N VAL A 546 3.59 -9.26 13.86
CA VAL A 546 2.39 -9.16 13.01
C VAL A 546 1.15 -9.64 13.77
N LEU A 547 0.11 -8.82 13.75
CA LEU A 547 -1.23 -9.15 14.20
C LEU A 547 -2.12 -9.46 13.00
N VAL A 548 -2.80 -10.60 13.01
CA VAL A 548 -3.74 -11.00 11.96
C VAL A 548 -5.15 -11.08 12.53
N ILE A 549 -6.11 -10.43 11.88
CA ILE A 549 -7.50 -10.33 12.34
C ILE A 549 -8.42 -10.67 11.17
N ASP A 550 -9.42 -11.54 11.38
CA ASP A 550 -10.31 -11.91 10.28
C ASP A 550 -11.17 -10.72 9.83
N GLU A 551 -11.96 -10.14 10.72
CA GLU A 551 -12.83 -9.02 10.38
C GLU A 551 -12.82 -7.94 11.47
N ILE A 552 -12.64 -6.68 11.06
CA ILE A 552 -12.88 -5.49 11.88
C ILE A 552 -14.25 -4.92 11.49
N GLY A 553 -15.20 -4.98 12.41
CA GLY A 553 -16.60 -4.59 12.21
C GLY A 553 -17.11 -3.52 13.17
N ARG A 554 -16.34 -3.14 14.20
CA ARG A 554 -16.84 -2.26 15.29
C ARG A 554 -15.91 -1.09 15.62
N PRO A 555 -16.43 0.07 16.07
CA PRO A 555 -15.61 1.23 16.43
C PRO A 555 -14.53 0.93 17.47
N THR A 556 -14.82 0.09 18.46
CA THR A 556 -13.86 -0.31 19.49
C THR A 556 -12.67 -1.08 18.94
N GLU A 557 -12.89 -1.88 17.89
CA GLU A 557 -11.83 -2.63 17.20
C GLU A 557 -10.97 -1.70 16.34
N VAL A 558 -11.55 -0.64 15.77
CA VAL A 558 -10.79 0.38 15.03
C VAL A 558 -9.83 1.13 15.96
N GLU A 559 -10.28 1.48 17.17
CA GLU A 559 -9.43 2.11 18.18
C GLU A 559 -8.33 1.15 18.69
N ALA A 560 -8.66 -0.13 18.87
CA ALA A 560 -7.69 -1.14 19.21
C ALA A 560 -6.64 -1.31 18.09
N ALA A 561 -7.04 -1.35 16.82
CA ALA A 561 -6.13 -1.44 15.68
C ALA A 561 -5.18 -0.23 15.63
N ARG A 562 -5.71 0.98 15.88
CA ARG A 562 -4.91 2.20 16.02
C ARG A 562 -3.89 2.09 17.15
N THR A 563 -4.31 1.57 18.31
CA THR A 563 -3.42 1.34 19.45
C THR A 563 -2.30 0.34 19.10
N CYS A 564 -2.61 -0.74 18.38
CA CYS A 564 -1.63 -1.71 17.91
C CYS A 564 -0.62 -1.07 16.94
N GLN A 565 -1.10 -0.30 15.96
CA GLN A 565 -0.25 0.43 15.01
C GLN A 565 0.69 1.41 15.72
N GLN A 566 0.18 2.18 16.69
CA GLN A 566 1.00 3.14 17.46
C GLN A 566 2.11 2.47 18.28
N ARG A 567 1.97 1.18 18.58
CA ARG A 567 2.99 0.36 19.24
C ARG A 567 3.96 -0.31 18.25
N GLY A 568 3.83 -0.02 16.96
CA GLY A 568 4.71 -0.53 15.91
C GLY A 568 4.41 -1.96 15.47
N VAL A 569 3.23 -2.50 15.80
CA VAL A 569 2.84 -3.84 15.38
C VAL A 569 2.16 -3.78 14.01
N ARG A 570 2.69 -4.53 13.04
CA ARG A 570 2.09 -4.67 11.71
C ARG A 570 0.74 -5.37 11.84
N THR A 571 -0.30 -4.85 11.20
CA THR A 571 -1.66 -5.39 11.27
C THR A 571 -2.15 -5.80 9.88
N ILE A 572 -2.59 -7.05 9.77
CA ILE A 572 -3.29 -7.60 8.61
C ILE A 572 -4.73 -7.85 9.04
N ALA A 573 -5.68 -7.24 8.36
CA ALA A 573 -7.09 -7.40 8.71
C ALA A 573 -7.99 -7.45 7.49
N SER A 574 -9.25 -7.87 7.66
CA SER A 574 -10.30 -7.63 6.67
C SER A 574 -11.44 -6.78 7.20
N ALA A 575 -12.20 -6.18 6.28
CA ALA A 575 -13.46 -5.50 6.59
C ALA A 575 -14.43 -5.61 5.39
N HIS A 576 -15.70 -5.31 5.65
CA HIS A 576 -16.73 -5.40 4.63
C HIS A 576 -16.77 -4.17 3.71
N GLY A 577 -16.95 -4.42 2.41
CA GLY A 577 -17.27 -3.39 1.42
C GLY A 577 -16.14 -3.11 0.43
N THR A 578 -16.13 -1.90 -0.10
CA THR A 578 -15.07 -1.35 -0.97
C THR A 578 -14.49 -0.10 -0.30
N LEU A 579 -13.34 0.40 -0.72
CA LEU A 579 -12.71 1.60 -0.16
C LEU A 579 -13.69 2.78 -0.13
N ARG A 580 -14.40 3.01 -1.25
CA ARG A 580 -15.44 4.04 -1.36
C ARG A 580 -16.63 3.82 -0.41
N LYS A 581 -17.04 2.57 -0.16
CA LYS A 581 -18.11 2.25 0.82
C LYS A 581 -17.61 2.40 2.25
N LEU A 582 -16.37 2.01 2.52
CA LEU A 582 -15.73 2.12 3.84
C LEU A 582 -15.63 3.58 4.28
N LEU A 583 -15.27 4.50 3.38
CA LEU A 583 -15.22 5.94 3.69
C LEU A 583 -16.57 6.53 4.11
N LYS A 584 -17.68 5.97 3.61
CA LYS A 584 -19.04 6.37 4.01
C LYS A 584 -19.48 5.74 5.33
N ASN A 585 -18.82 4.66 5.77
CA ASN A 585 -19.11 3.97 7.01
C ASN A 585 -18.50 4.73 8.20
N LYS A 586 -19.29 5.61 8.84
CA LYS A 586 -18.84 6.44 9.97
C LYS A 586 -18.11 5.65 11.08
N PRO A 587 -18.63 4.50 11.55
CA PRO A 587 -17.93 3.61 12.49
C PRO A 587 -16.53 3.16 12.07
N LEU A 588 -16.29 2.88 10.77
CA LEU A 588 -15.11 2.15 10.31
C LEU A 588 -14.15 2.97 9.42
N ARG A 589 -14.59 4.13 8.91
CA ARG A 589 -13.79 4.97 7.99
C ARG A 589 -12.42 5.39 8.56
N ALA A 590 -12.25 5.38 9.88
CA ALA A 590 -10.96 5.67 10.51
C ALA A 590 -9.88 4.61 10.20
N LEU A 591 -10.25 3.40 9.76
CA LEU A 591 -9.30 2.40 9.23
C LEU A 591 -8.47 2.96 8.07
N VAL A 592 -9.05 3.87 7.29
CA VAL A 592 -8.44 4.52 6.11
C VAL A 592 -8.27 6.04 6.31
N GLY A 593 -8.17 6.50 7.56
CA GLY A 593 -7.83 7.89 7.89
C GLY A 593 -9.02 8.82 8.17
N GLY A 594 -10.26 8.33 8.04
CA GLY A 594 -11.46 9.09 8.42
C GLY A 594 -11.81 10.24 7.47
N VAL A 595 -12.87 10.98 7.80
CA VAL A 595 -13.34 12.13 7.01
C VAL A 595 -13.89 13.22 7.94
N GLU A 596 -13.40 14.44 7.79
CA GLU A 596 -13.82 15.63 8.51
C GLU A 596 -14.28 16.72 7.53
N ALA A 597 -15.20 17.58 7.98
CA ALA A 597 -15.65 18.70 7.18
C ALA A 597 -14.88 19.97 7.60
N VAL A 598 -14.09 20.51 6.69
CA VAL A 598 -13.25 21.69 6.90
C VAL A 598 -13.81 22.86 6.11
N THR A 599 -13.80 24.06 6.72
CA THR A 599 -14.20 25.29 6.02
C THR A 599 -12.99 25.87 5.29
N VAL A 600 -13.03 25.86 3.95
CA VAL A 600 -12.02 26.47 3.08
C VAL A 600 -12.33 27.94 2.79
N GLY A 601 -11.29 28.76 2.70
CA GLY A 601 -11.40 30.17 2.31
C GLY A 601 -11.81 30.35 0.85
N ASP A 602 -12.20 31.57 0.47
CA ASP A 602 -12.81 31.88 -0.83
C ASP A 602 -11.95 31.49 -2.04
N ALA A 603 -10.62 31.47 -1.90
CA ALA A 603 -9.70 31.06 -2.97
C ALA A 603 -9.72 29.55 -3.28
N ASN A 604 -10.04 28.72 -2.29
CA ASN A 604 -10.05 27.25 -2.40
C ASN A 604 -11.48 26.67 -2.41
N ALA A 605 -12.50 27.52 -2.28
CA ALA A 605 -13.88 27.10 -2.25
C ALA A 605 -14.36 26.66 -3.65
N ARG A 606 -15.05 25.52 -3.71
CA ARG A 606 -15.52 24.95 -4.98
C ARG A 606 -16.70 25.75 -5.50
N LYS A 607 -16.64 26.15 -6.77
CA LYS A 607 -17.81 26.69 -7.48
C LYS A 607 -18.66 25.53 -7.98
N GLY A 608 -19.92 25.51 -7.57
CA GLY A 608 -20.93 24.62 -8.12
C GLY A 608 -21.22 24.93 -9.60
N PRO A 609 -21.93 24.04 -10.30
CA PRO A 609 -22.32 24.24 -11.70
C PRO A 609 -23.16 25.51 -11.95
N ASP A 610 -23.81 26.01 -10.89
CA ASP A 610 -24.64 27.21 -10.82
C ASP A 610 -23.86 28.47 -10.38
N GLY A 611 -22.55 28.36 -10.17
CA GLY A 611 -21.70 29.45 -9.67
C GLY A 611 -21.74 29.64 -8.14
N SER A 612 -22.48 28.81 -7.40
CA SER A 612 -22.52 28.86 -5.93
C SER A 612 -21.18 28.43 -5.32
N VAL A 613 -20.74 29.11 -4.25
CA VAL A 613 -19.44 28.83 -3.63
C VAL A 613 -19.64 27.94 -2.40
N HIS A 614 -19.19 26.68 -2.51
CA HIS A 614 -19.20 25.74 -1.39
C HIS A 614 -17.90 25.87 -0.58
N LYS A 615 -18.02 26.48 0.60
CA LYS A 615 -16.89 26.69 1.52
C LYS A 615 -16.63 25.49 2.43
N MET A 616 -17.51 24.49 2.48
CA MET A 616 -17.25 23.26 3.22
C MET A 616 -16.71 22.19 2.28
N CYS A 617 -15.52 21.67 2.60
CA CYS A 617 -14.88 20.57 1.90
C CYS A 617 -14.70 19.39 2.85
N ALA A 618 -14.79 18.17 2.32
CA ALA A 618 -14.45 16.96 3.07
C ALA A 618 -12.95 16.69 2.90
N GLU A 619 -12.25 16.53 4.02
CA GLU A 619 -10.83 16.18 4.04
C GLU A 619 -10.60 14.98 4.96
N ARG A 620 -9.51 14.26 4.74
CA ARG A 620 -9.14 13.12 5.58
C ARG A 620 -8.73 13.63 6.96
N SER A 621 -9.25 12.98 8.02
CA SER A 621 -9.07 13.45 9.40
C SER A 621 -7.70 13.14 9.98
N ASP A 622 -7.10 12.01 9.58
CA ASP A 622 -5.88 11.47 10.16
C ASP A 622 -5.15 10.55 9.18
N ALA A 623 -3.94 10.11 9.49
CA ALA A 623 -3.26 9.05 8.76
C ALA A 623 -4.09 7.75 8.76
N PRO A 624 -4.12 6.99 7.65
CA PRO A 624 -4.71 5.66 7.63
C PRO A 624 -4.09 4.71 8.66
N ILE A 625 -4.91 3.84 9.25
CA ILE A 625 -4.41 2.71 10.04
C ILE A 625 -3.82 1.66 9.09
N PHE A 626 -4.45 1.49 7.93
CA PHE A 626 -4.01 0.56 6.89
C PHE A 626 -3.47 1.33 5.70
N ASP A 627 -2.21 1.06 5.35
CA ASP A 627 -1.49 1.74 4.28
C ASP A 627 -1.88 1.17 2.91
N VAL A 628 -2.07 -0.15 2.84
CA VAL A 628 -2.46 -0.89 1.63
C VAL A 628 -3.88 -1.41 1.78
N VAL A 629 -4.69 -1.25 0.73
CA VAL A 629 -6.05 -1.79 0.65
C VAL A 629 -6.13 -2.75 -0.53
N VAL A 630 -6.56 -3.98 -0.28
CA VAL A 630 -6.78 -5.00 -1.31
C VAL A 630 -8.28 -5.27 -1.40
N GLU A 631 -8.90 -4.94 -2.52
CA GLU A 631 -10.32 -5.18 -2.77
C GLU A 631 -10.53 -6.47 -3.57
N LEU A 632 -11.32 -7.38 -2.98
CA LEU A 632 -11.72 -8.65 -3.57
C LEU A 632 -13.17 -8.59 -4.04
N ALA A 633 -13.41 -8.98 -5.28
CA ALA A 633 -14.75 -9.11 -5.84
C ALA A 633 -15.27 -10.55 -5.74
N LYS A 634 -16.58 -10.72 -5.54
CA LYS A 634 -17.18 -12.05 -5.48
C LYS A 634 -17.15 -12.68 -6.87
N GLY A 635 -16.54 -13.85 -6.99
CA GLY A 635 -16.39 -14.57 -8.27
C GLY A 635 -15.11 -14.22 -9.05
N GLU A 636 -14.32 -13.25 -8.60
CA GLU A 636 -13.06 -12.86 -9.23
C GLU A 636 -11.86 -13.28 -8.35
N TYR A 637 -11.72 -14.59 -8.10
CA TYR A 637 -10.72 -15.09 -7.14
C TYR A 637 -9.28 -14.93 -7.61
N ASP A 638 -9.06 -14.85 -8.92
CA ASP A 638 -7.75 -14.66 -9.55
C ASP A 638 -7.46 -13.21 -9.93
N THR A 639 -8.32 -12.25 -9.55
CA THR A 639 -8.13 -10.83 -9.89
C THR A 639 -8.43 -9.91 -8.71
N TRP A 640 -7.42 -9.18 -8.25
CA TRP A 640 -7.53 -8.29 -7.08
C TRP A 640 -7.18 -6.85 -7.45
N ARG A 641 -7.86 -5.90 -6.81
CA ARG A 641 -7.56 -4.47 -6.94
C ARG A 641 -6.77 -4.04 -5.73
N VAL A 642 -5.54 -3.59 -5.92
CA VAL A 642 -4.59 -3.26 -4.85
C VAL A 642 -4.30 -1.77 -4.89
N VAL A 643 -4.67 -1.08 -3.82
CA VAL A 643 -4.34 0.33 -3.57
C VAL A 643 -3.16 0.36 -2.63
N LEU A 644 -2.00 0.80 -3.14
CA LEU A 644 -0.72 0.75 -2.43
C LEU A 644 -0.51 1.91 -1.43
N ASP A 645 -1.22 3.01 -1.64
CA ASP A 645 -1.28 4.18 -0.75
C ASP A 645 -2.73 4.59 -0.50
N ALA A 646 -3.27 4.13 0.62
CA ALA A 646 -4.62 4.46 1.05
C ALA A 646 -4.81 5.96 1.30
N ALA A 647 -3.78 6.70 1.75
CA ALA A 647 -3.91 8.11 2.05
C ALA A 647 -4.17 8.91 0.77
N VAL A 648 -3.35 8.67 -0.26
CA VAL A 648 -3.49 9.30 -1.58
C VAL A 648 -4.84 8.95 -2.21
N ALA A 649 -5.22 7.67 -2.17
CA ALA A 649 -6.50 7.23 -2.73
C ALA A 649 -7.70 7.88 -2.02
N VAL A 650 -7.68 7.96 -0.69
CA VAL A 650 -8.75 8.60 0.09
C VAL A 650 -8.83 10.09 -0.21
N ASP A 651 -7.70 10.79 -0.25
CA ASP A 651 -7.66 12.23 -0.56
C ASP A 651 -8.20 12.50 -1.97
N ALA A 652 -7.87 11.65 -2.95
CA ALA A 652 -8.43 11.72 -4.30
C ALA A 652 -9.95 11.46 -4.33
N ILE A 653 -10.44 10.44 -3.61
CA ILE A 653 -11.89 10.14 -3.50
C ILE A 653 -12.65 11.32 -2.91
N LEU A 654 -12.15 11.92 -1.82
CA LEU A 654 -12.78 13.09 -1.18
C LEU A 654 -12.79 14.31 -2.09
N GLN A 655 -11.76 14.46 -2.92
CA GLN A 655 -11.70 15.48 -3.95
C GLN A 655 -12.55 15.16 -5.19
N GLY A 656 -13.18 13.99 -5.28
CA GLY A 656 -13.94 13.57 -6.47
C GLY A 656 -13.06 13.32 -7.70
N LYS A 657 -11.77 13.03 -7.49
CA LYS A 657 -10.80 12.66 -8.52
C LYS A 657 -10.69 11.14 -8.64
N SER A 658 -10.11 10.68 -9.74
CA SER A 658 -9.67 9.29 -9.85
C SER A 658 -8.43 9.04 -9.01
N TYR A 659 -8.22 7.79 -8.63
CA TYR A 659 -6.99 7.34 -7.98
C TYR A 659 -6.42 6.11 -8.66
N GLU A 660 -5.13 5.90 -8.46
CA GLU A 660 -4.41 4.79 -9.06
C GLU A 660 -4.66 3.50 -8.29
N VAL A 661 -4.87 2.41 -9.02
CA VAL A 661 -5.04 1.07 -8.47
C VAL A 661 -4.34 0.04 -9.34
N GLN A 662 -3.63 -0.88 -8.71
CA GLN A 662 -3.07 -2.05 -9.38
C GLN A 662 -4.15 -3.11 -9.51
N VAL A 663 -4.48 -3.52 -10.73
CA VAL A 663 -5.23 -4.76 -10.94
C VAL A 663 -4.23 -5.88 -11.15
N ARG A 664 -4.17 -6.79 -10.18
CA ARG A 664 -3.30 -7.96 -10.21
C ARG A 664 -4.13 -9.17 -10.60
N THR A 665 -3.71 -9.86 -11.64
CA THR A 665 -4.38 -11.06 -12.14
C THR A 665 -3.41 -12.22 -12.22
N ARG A 666 -3.77 -13.34 -11.60
CA ARG A 666 -3.04 -14.61 -11.74
C ARG A 666 -3.54 -15.39 -12.94
N SER A 667 -2.61 -15.95 -13.70
CA SER A 667 -2.85 -16.96 -14.72
C SER A 667 -2.19 -18.28 -14.33
N THR A 668 -2.35 -19.33 -15.13
CA THR A 668 -1.72 -20.63 -14.90
C THR A 668 -0.19 -20.60 -14.97
N THR A 669 0.41 -19.60 -15.60
CA THR A 669 1.87 -19.54 -15.80
C THR A 669 2.54 -18.29 -15.25
N ALA A 670 1.81 -17.19 -15.06
CA ALA A 670 2.38 -15.91 -14.62
C ALA A 670 1.37 -15.03 -13.85
N PHE A 671 1.89 -13.99 -13.20
CA PHE A 671 1.09 -12.91 -12.65
C PHE A 671 1.19 -11.71 -13.58
N SER A 672 0.07 -11.01 -13.74
CA SER A 672 0.01 -9.80 -14.52
C SER A 672 -0.46 -8.65 -13.65
N VAL A 673 0.18 -7.50 -13.82
CA VAL A 673 -0.11 -6.28 -13.07
C VAL A 673 -0.41 -5.20 -14.09
N ARG A 674 -1.56 -4.55 -13.94
CA ARG A 674 -1.93 -3.38 -14.74
C ARG A 674 -2.35 -2.23 -13.86
N MET A 675 -1.99 -1.02 -14.27
CA MET A 675 -2.41 0.21 -13.61
C MET A 675 -3.76 0.65 -14.16
N GLU A 676 -4.71 0.94 -13.29
CA GLU A 676 -6.01 1.55 -13.63
C GLU A 676 -6.21 2.86 -12.85
N GLN A 677 -7.02 3.76 -13.43
CA GLN A 677 -7.57 4.92 -12.73
C GLN A 677 -9.00 4.60 -12.31
N ALA A 678 -9.31 4.68 -11.00
CA ALA A 678 -10.55 4.21 -10.38
C ALA A 678 -11.44 5.31 -9.79
#